data_AF-A0A941UH43-F1
#
_entry.id   AF-A0A941UH43-F1
#
_cell.length_a   1.000
_cell.length_b   1.000
_cell.length_c   1.000
_cell.angle_alpha   90.00
_cell.angle_beta   90.00
_cell.angle_gamma   90.00
#
_symmetry.space_group_name_H-M   'P 1'
#
loop_
_entity.id
_entity.type
_entity.pdbx_description
1 polymer ?
#
loop_
_entity_poly.entity_id
_entity_poly.type
_entity_poly.pdbx_seq_one_letter_code
_entity_poly.pdbx_strand_id
1 'polypeptide(L)'
;SNLGTGASVSLAAATDLLRLAGYSGVFANQVSGAGQLVLDDKAGVTLNGTQKVADSIGVDIGTDSNLTLSSLTAFNHALTGDGTLNISTGNQTFAFGTNTGSGYKGTVNLGDSQFALAGNNTTALTQANLSVNKGAKVSVTGGEQAIGGLVLNGGTTLFNEGVIKTGKLSVTGTDASIIQVEPGQTLTGDNLLDQNVKSTQTLVDSDVVLTADELANLTLQGSQGQALDTGTEQAIIQNSVNVGTGTYNYTLSGEGGGLSTVAQLVKVALAAGKMLALDTTDSVARTFTAQITGSGDLALNAHSDTLTLNSADNDYTGGTTINSGTVVAGSNNALGATSSLSTVKDTQFNLNGKTQTINGTLTNAGTVSLGGGTLTLNNGGTSTSEGGLTGSGTLQVNGGNLILSEANNDLAGSTIIGTDGAVTLNDSGDLGSAAVTVGGNLNLNADQSLANVLSGVGSINTTGQVTLSGDNGQFTGTHNLNGSGSLTVSKASSLGGNSAKVAINSNKAALILNALTGTLNSVLSGVADSQVQVTNKSAVTLNASNTNFLGQYAISGGSSMQIGDAANLGSKASVSLATAADILALAGLNGALANTVTGLGQLVLNSGSKATLSGNNIADTVGVDIDTDSNLILSSLTAFNHALTGGGILSIDAGNQAFTFGANTGSGYKGTVDLANSQFALSGNNTTALTQASLAVSQGAKVNVTDGAQAIGGLALNGGTTTFNDGSITTDNLSVSGDATSIIQVQPGQTQTGSNLLDQNVGSRQQLVNSTVQLTDKDLEQLVLQDSKGQVLGDDTELAIDQGGIDVATGTYNYGLSGVGGGLSTVARLIKVALAADHILTLDTKESSAKTFTAQITGSGNLALNASGETLTLNNAGNDYTGGTTINSGTVVAGSNNALGATSGLTTLAGSGFNLNGKNQTINGALTNAGTVTVGENGTLTSSSLNNSGTVALAKGA
;
A
#
# COMPACT_ATOMS: atom_id res chain seq x y z
N SER A 1 74.98 -68.54 58.05
CA SER A 1 76.10 -69.47 58.34
C SER A 1 76.07 -69.95 59.79
N ASN A 2 75.85 -69.08 60.78
CA ASN A 2 75.86 -69.43 62.21
C ASN A 2 74.90 -70.55 62.63
N LEU A 3 73.76 -70.70 61.95
CA LEU A 3 72.79 -71.79 62.19
C LEU A 3 73.07 -73.07 61.36
N GLY A 4 74.00 -73.02 60.40
CA GLY A 4 74.15 -74.03 59.35
C GLY A 4 73.09 -73.91 58.25
N THR A 5 73.43 -74.31 57.02
CA THR A 5 72.52 -74.29 55.87
C THR A 5 71.42 -75.35 56.04
N GLY A 6 70.15 -74.97 55.97
CA GLY A 6 69.01 -75.90 56.04
C GLY A 6 68.63 -76.39 57.45
N ALA A 7 69.27 -75.87 58.51
CA ALA A 7 68.93 -76.25 59.88
C ALA A 7 67.51 -75.82 60.28
N SER A 8 66.90 -76.58 61.20
CA SER A 8 65.58 -76.30 61.77
C SER A 8 65.70 -75.64 63.14
N VAL A 9 64.95 -74.57 63.36
CA VAL A 9 64.83 -73.86 64.64
C VAL A 9 63.37 -73.98 65.10
N SER A 10 63.14 -74.51 66.30
CA SER A 10 61.79 -74.61 66.88
C SER A 10 61.64 -73.61 68.03
N LEU A 11 60.68 -72.71 67.91
CA LEU A 11 60.34 -71.69 68.90
C LEU A 11 59.11 -72.16 69.68
N ALA A 12 59.29 -72.63 70.91
CA ALA A 12 58.25 -73.37 71.63
C ALA A 12 57.14 -72.47 72.18
N ALA A 13 57.49 -71.27 72.65
CA ALA A 13 56.56 -70.31 73.23
C ALA A 13 56.38 -69.06 72.35
N ALA A 14 55.25 -68.36 72.51
CA ALA A 14 54.97 -67.11 71.78
C ALA A 14 55.97 -65.98 72.07
N THR A 15 56.69 -66.06 73.19
CA THR A 15 57.74 -65.12 73.59
C THR A 15 59.12 -65.45 73.03
N ASP A 16 59.29 -66.61 72.40
CA ASP A 16 60.59 -67.03 71.86
C ASP A 16 60.90 -66.23 70.60
N LEU A 17 62.12 -65.68 70.52
CA LEU A 17 62.55 -64.83 69.40
C LEU A 17 63.70 -65.48 68.64
N LEU A 18 63.60 -65.54 67.32
CA LEU A 18 64.75 -65.74 66.44
C LEU A 18 65.11 -64.38 65.81
N ARG A 19 66.21 -63.77 66.27
CA ARG A 19 66.66 -62.46 65.77
C ARG A 19 67.68 -62.63 64.65
N LEU A 20 67.47 -61.94 63.54
CA LEU A 20 68.37 -61.89 62.38
C LEU A 20 69.06 -60.52 62.26
N ALA A 21 69.65 -60.04 63.36
CA ALA A 21 70.32 -58.74 63.43
C ALA A 21 71.45 -58.60 62.40
N GLY A 22 71.39 -57.54 61.56
CA GLY A 22 72.41 -57.25 60.55
C GLY A 22 72.59 -58.32 59.47
N TYR A 23 71.70 -59.32 59.42
CA TYR A 23 71.79 -60.41 58.47
C TYR A 23 71.36 -59.94 57.08
N SER A 24 72.17 -60.21 56.07
CA SER A 24 71.85 -59.92 54.67
C SER A 24 71.98 -61.17 53.82
N GLY A 25 70.92 -61.54 53.09
CA GLY A 25 70.91 -62.64 52.14
C GLY A 25 69.67 -63.55 52.23
N VAL A 26 69.73 -64.67 51.51
CA VAL A 26 68.65 -65.69 51.51
C VAL A 26 68.71 -66.51 52.80
N PHE A 27 67.72 -66.32 53.66
CA PHE A 27 67.60 -67.14 54.87
C PHE A 27 67.17 -68.54 54.45
N ALA A 28 67.95 -69.59 54.71
CA ALA A 28 67.69 -70.94 54.16
C ALA A 28 67.23 -71.96 55.23
N ASN A 29 66.85 -71.49 56.41
CA ASN A 29 66.54 -72.31 57.57
C ASN A 29 65.02 -72.53 57.71
N GLN A 30 64.65 -73.62 58.39
CA GLN A 30 63.25 -73.90 58.74
C GLN A 30 62.97 -73.35 60.15
N VAL A 31 61.83 -72.70 60.34
CA VAL A 31 61.42 -72.15 61.63
C VAL A 31 60.01 -72.65 61.94
N SER A 32 59.84 -73.37 63.04
CA SER A 32 58.56 -73.94 63.46
C SER A 32 58.20 -73.55 64.89
N GLY A 33 56.95 -73.74 65.28
CA GLY A 33 56.45 -73.40 66.63
C GLY A 33 55.65 -72.10 66.65
N ALA A 34 55.62 -71.39 67.79
CA ALA A 34 54.71 -70.27 68.03
C ALA A 34 55.37 -68.91 68.29
N GLY A 35 56.71 -68.82 68.21
CA GLY A 35 57.49 -67.60 68.50
C GLY A 35 57.53 -66.58 67.35
N GLN A 36 58.49 -65.64 67.41
CA GLN A 36 58.62 -64.54 66.47
C GLN A 36 60.00 -64.53 65.77
N LEU A 37 60.01 -64.33 64.46
CA LEU A 37 61.19 -64.02 63.66
C LEU A 37 61.36 -62.50 63.62
N VAL A 38 62.43 -61.98 64.21
CA VAL A 38 62.68 -60.53 64.32
C VAL A 38 63.85 -60.15 63.42
N LEU A 39 63.66 -59.15 62.58
CA LEU A 39 64.69 -58.58 61.70
C LEU A 39 65.06 -57.19 62.24
N ASP A 40 66.30 -56.98 62.63
CA ASP A 40 66.77 -55.73 63.22
C ASP A 40 68.20 -55.38 62.77
N ASP A 41 68.69 -54.20 63.17
CA ASP A 41 70.04 -53.72 62.85
C ASP A 41 70.37 -53.74 61.34
N LYS A 42 69.47 -53.16 60.53
CA LYS A 42 69.60 -53.08 59.06
C LYS A 42 69.67 -54.45 58.36
N ALA A 43 68.96 -55.44 58.89
CA ALA A 43 68.86 -56.75 58.26
C ALA A 43 68.21 -56.64 56.86
N GLY A 44 68.70 -57.44 55.90
CA GLY A 44 68.14 -57.59 54.55
C GLY A 44 67.90 -59.06 54.22
N VAL A 45 66.81 -59.62 54.74
CA VAL A 45 66.48 -61.05 54.62
C VAL A 45 65.71 -61.30 53.33
N THR A 46 66.03 -62.38 52.62
CA THR A 46 65.22 -62.88 51.50
C THR A 46 64.62 -64.26 51.80
N LEU A 47 63.33 -64.42 51.53
CA LEU A 47 62.61 -65.70 51.48
C LEU A 47 62.21 -65.97 50.03
N ASN A 48 62.53 -67.15 49.51
CA ASN A 48 62.38 -67.51 48.09
C ASN A 48 61.64 -68.83 47.83
N GLY A 49 60.82 -69.27 48.80
CA GLY A 49 60.03 -70.51 48.70
C GLY A 49 60.75 -71.81 49.08
N THR A 50 62.08 -71.76 49.30
CA THR A 50 62.84 -72.91 49.81
C THR A 50 62.83 -73.02 51.34
N GLN A 51 62.31 -72.00 52.02
CA GLN A 51 62.20 -71.88 53.47
C GLN A 51 60.86 -72.39 53.98
N LYS A 52 60.86 -73.08 55.12
CA LYS A 52 59.64 -73.46 55.86
C LYS A 52 59.58 -72.69 57.16
N VAL A 53 59.22 -71.41 57.08
CA VAL A 53 58.76 -70.67 58.26
C VAL A 53 57.29 -71.04 58.43
N ALA A 54 56.92 -71.64 59.56
CA ALA A 54 55.53 -72.04 59.82
C ALA A 54 54.64 -70.80 59.99
N ASP A 55 53.41 -70.83 59.46
CA ASP A 55 52.41 -69.74 59.56
C ASP A 55 52.12 -69.28 61.00
N SER A 56 52.37 -70.14 61.99
CA SER A 56 52.25 -69.84 63.42
C SER A 56 53.39 -68.98 63.98
N ILE A 57 54.44 -68.74 63.20
CA ILE A 57 55.55 -67.84 63.56
C ILE A 57 55.18 -66.42 63.17
N GLY A 58 55.22 -65.50 64.15
CA GLY A 58 55.11 -64.07 63.88
C GLY A 58 56.39 -63.53 63.23
N VAL A 59 56.28 -62.44 62.48
CA VAL A 59 57.41 -61.78 61.82
C VAL A 59 57.39 -60.31 62.22
N ASP A 60 58.49 -59.84 62.80
CA ASP A 60 58.72 -58.43 63.12
C ASP A 60 59.83 -57.88 62.24
N ILE A 61 59.53 -56.84 61.46
CA ILE A 61 60.53 -56.16 60.65
C ILE A 61 60.84 -54.82 61.34
N GLY A 62 61.95 -54.79 62.05
CA GLY A 62 62.43 -53.60 62.76
C GLY A 62 62.80 -52.46 61.81
N THR A 63 62.93 -51.27 62.38
CA THR A 63 63.30 -50.04 61.66
C THR A 63 64.59 -50.24 60.85
N ASP A 64 64.65 -49.68 59.65
CA ASP A 64 65.74 -49.81 58.66
C ASP A 64 66.06 -51.23 58.17
N SER A 65 65.28 -52.23 58.57
CA SER A 65 65.42 -53.61 58.09
C SER A 65 64.45 -53.91 56.96
N ASN A 66 64.79 -54.87 56.12
CA ASN A 66 63.96 -55.33 55.02
C ASN A 66 63.79 -56.85 54.99
N LEU A 67 62.57 -57.27 54.70
CA LEU A 67 62.22 -58.64 54.33
C LEU A 67 61.84 -58.64 52.86
N THR A 68 62.49 -59.48 52.06
CA THR A 68 62.21 -59.63 50.63
C THR A 68 61.55 -60.99 50.40
N LEU A 69 60.35 -60.97 49.85
CA LEU A 69 59.60 -62.14 49.42
C LEU A 69 59.81 -62.32 47.91
N SER A 70 60.79 -63.14 47.55
CA SER A 70 61.12 -63.47 46.15
C SER A 70 60.28 -64.65 45.68
N SER A 71 59.45 -64.45 44.67
CA SER A 71 58.61 -65.50 44.05
C SER A 71 57.57 -66.15 44.99
N LEU A 72 57.30 -65.56 46.15
CA LEU A 72 56.29 -66.02 47.11
C LEU A 72 54.96 -65.32 46.85
N THR A 73 53.90 -66.08 46.58
CA THR A 73 52.57 -65.55 46.25
C THR A 73 51.67 -65.31 47.47
N ALA A 74 52.11 -65.70 48.68
CA ALA A 74 51.36 -65.46 49.90
C ALA A 74 52.26 -65.24 51.11
N PHE A 75 51.74 -64.52 52.10
CA PHE A 75 52.37 -64.32 53.39
C PHE A 75 51.33 -64.42 54.50
N ASN A 76 51.37 -65.50 55.30
CA ASN A 76 50.35 -65.80 56.32
C ASN A 76 50.96 -65.87 57.73
N HIS A 77 51.62 -64.79 58.14
CA HIS A 77 52.29 -64.66 59.44
C HIS A 77 51.84 -63.37 60.11
N ALA A 78 51.62 -63.38 61.43
CA ALA A 78 51.40 -62.15 62.20
C ALA A 78 52.55 -61.18 61.95
N LEU A 79 52.25 -60.02 61.36
CA LEU A 79 53.26 -59.07 60.89
C LEU A 79 53.26 -57.81 61.75
N THR A 80 54.42 -57.46 62.29
CA THR A 80 54.64 -56.26 63.10
C THR A 80 55.92 -55.53 62.69
N GLY A 81 56.12 -54.34 63.25
CA GLY A 81 57.30 -53.52 63.00
C GLY A 81 57.11 -52.45 61.93
N ASP A 82 58.19 -51.71 61.70
CA ASP A 82 58.20 -50.44 60.94
C ASP A 82 59.17 -50.48 59.75
N GLY A 83 59.83 -51.61 59.49
CA GLY A 83 60.77 -51.79 58.38
C GLY A 83 60.09 -51.98 57.03
N THR A 84 60.79 -52.52 56.03
CA THR A 84 60.28 -52.65 54.66
C THR A 84 60.01 -54.12 54.28
N LEU A 85 58.82 -54.42 53.76
CA LEU A 85 58.49 -55.69 53.13
C LEU A 85 58.55 -55.53 51.61
N ASN A 86 59.60 -56.02 50.98
CA ASN A 86 59.75 -56.05 49.52
C ASN A 86 59.10 -57.30 48.94
N ILE A 87 58.29 -57.15 47.89
CA ILE A 87 57.56 -58.24 47.27
C ILE A 87 57.82 -58.20 45.77
N SER A 88 58.24 -59.34 45.21
CA SER A 88 58.50 -59.51 43.77
C SER A 88 58.11 -60.93 43.41
N THR A 89 57.05 -61.10 42.62
CA THR A 89 56.42 -62.41 42.38
C THR A 89 56.48 -62.85 40.91
N GLY A 90 57.15 -62.10 40.03
CA GLY A 90 57.21 -62.43 38.61
C GLY A 90 55.86 -62.24 37.91
N ASN A 91 55.13 -61.17 38.24
CA ASN A 91 53.77 -60.85 37.79
C ASN A 91 52.67 -61.78 38.31
N GLN A 92 52.91 -62.58 39.35
CA GLN A 92 51.87 -63.39 40.00
C GLN A 92 51.14 -62.61 41.10
N THR A 93 49.96 -63.07 41.48
CA THR A 93 49.19 -62.47 42.58
C THR A 93 49.84 -62.73 43.93
N PHE A 94 50.04 -61.68 44.71
CA PHE A 94 50.42 -61.75 46.11
C PHE A 94 49.22 -61.51 47.03
N ALA A 95 49.13 -62.26 48.14
CA ALA A 95 48.13 -62.03 49.18
C ALA A 95 48.64 -62.27 50.60
N PHE A 96 48.22 -61.41 51.52
CA PHE A 96 48.30 -61.63 52.95
C PHE A 96 47.25 -62.65 53.40
N GLY A 97 47.67 -63.60 54.21
CA GLY A 97 46.79 -64.55 54.86
C GLY A 97 46.13 -63.97 56.12
N THR A 98 45.18 -64.71 56.68
CA THR A 98 44.37 -64.29 57.84
C THR A 98 45.18 -64.03 59.09
N ASN A 99 46.38 -64.60 59.22
CA ASN A 99 47.21 -64.43 60.40
C ASN A 99 47.95 -63.08 60.42
N THR A 100 48.02 -62.36 59.31
CA THR A 100 48.83 -61.14 59.17
C THR A 100 48.41 -60.02 60.13
N GLY A 101 47.09 -59.86 60.33
CA GLY A 101 46.54 -58.81 61.20
C GLY A 101 46.84 -57.40 60.68
N SER A 102 46.70 -56.39 61.54
CA SER A 102 46.87 -54.95 61.21
C SER A 102 48.02 -54.28 61.97
N GLY A 103 48.90 -55.06 62.60
CA GLY A 103 49.95 -54.57 63.50
C GLY A 103 51.17 -53.95 62.82
N TYR A 104 51.33 -54.16 61.51
CA TYR A 104 52.44 -53.66 60.74
C TYR A 104 52.28 -52.18 60.40
N LYS A 105 53.33 -51.38 60.60
CA LYS A 105 53.35 -49.93 60.33
C LYS A 105 54.42 -49.52 59.32
N GLY A 106 55.16 -50.50 58.81
CA GLY A 106 56.24 -50.29 57.86
C GLY A 106 55.77 -50.00 56.45
N THR A 107 56.62 -50.30 55.46
CA THR A 107 56.31 -50.11 54.04
C THR A 107 56.27 -51.43 53.30
N VAL A 108 55.14 -51.73 52.67
CA VAL A 108 55.00 -52.80 51.69
C VAL A 108 55.40 -52.26 50.32
N ASN A 109 56.57 -52.67 49.85
CA ASN A 109 57.10 -52.32 48.53
C ASN A 109 56.74 -53.42 47.51
N LEU A 110 55.77 -53.13 46.64
CA LEU A 110 55.41 -54.01 45.53
C LEU A 110 56.30 -53.73 44.31
N GLY A 111 57.01 -54.75 43.84
CA GLY A 111 57.72 -54.77 42.55
C GLY A 111 56.84 -55.38 41.45
N ASP A 112 57.37 -56.32 40.67
CA ASP A 112 56.65 -57.06 39.62
C ASP A 112 55.62 -58.06 40.19
N SER A 113 54.54 -57.53 40.74
CA SER A 113 53.51 -58.30 41.44
C SER A 113 52.11 -57.80 41.14
N GLN A 114 51.14 -58.70 41.11
CA GLN A 114 49.71 -58.35 41.12
C GLN A 114 49.21 -58.34 42.57
N PHE A 115 48.40 -57.35 42.94
CA PHE A 115 47.92 -57.18 44.31
C PHE A 115 46.49 -56.65 44.31
N ALA A 116 45.56 -57.41 44.89
CA ALA A 116 44.20 -56.94 45.10
C ALA A 116 44.11 -56.27 46.48
N LEU A 117 43.87 -54.96 46.52
CA LEU A 117 43.65 -54.24 47.77
C LEU A 117 42.22 -54.50 48.25
N ALA A 118 42.07 -55.59 49.01
CA ALA A 118 40.81 -56.10 49.55
C ALA A 118 41.04 -56.95 50.81
N GLY A 119 40.05 -57.05 51.70
CA GLY A 119 40.03 -58.01 52.80
C GLY A 119 41.30 -58.01 53.65
N ASN A 120 41.95 -59.18 53.78
CA ASN A 120 43.19 -59.33 54.55
C ASN A 120 44.32 -58.41 54.05
N ASN A 121 44.37 -58.13 52.74
CA ASN A 121 45.39 -57.25 52.18
C ASN A 121 45.23 -55.82 52.69
N THR A 122 43.98 -55.34 52.76
CA THR A 122 43.65 -54.03 53.33
C THR A 122 43.89 -54.02 54.85
N THR A 123 43.53 -55.09 55.56
CA THR A 123 43.79 -55.22 57.01
C THR A 123 45.28 -55.13 57.34
N ALA A 124 46.13 -55.82 56.56
CA ALA A 124 47.59 -55.76 56.72
C ALA A 124 48.17 -54.36 56.50
N LEU A 125 47.49 -53.52 55.72
CA LEU A 125 47.94 -52.20 55.34
C LEU A 125 47.31 -51.08 56.17
N THR A 126 46.42 -51.37 57.13
CA THR A 126 45.68 -50.35 57.90
C THR A 126 46.57 -49.29 58.55
N GLN A 127 47.78 -49.67 58.99
CA GLN A 127 48.77 -48.74 59.55
C GLN A 127 50.05 -48.61 58.69
N ALA A 128 50.18 -49.38 57.61
CA ALA A 128 51.38 -49.46 56.80
C ALA A 128 51.26 -48.63 55.51
N ASN A 129 52.40 -48.27 54.92
CA ASN A 129 52.45 -47.64 53.60
C ASN A 129 52.49 -48.72 52.51
N LEU A 130 51.77 -48.51 51.41
CA LEU A 130 51.86 -49.30 50.20
C LEU A 130 52.63 -48.51 49.14
N SER A 131 53.77 -49.02 48.66
CA SER A 131 54.50 -48.46 47.52
C SER A 131 54.28 -49.30 46.27
N VAL A 132 53.69 -48.67 45.25
CA VAL A 132 53.34 -49.29 43.97
C VAL A 132 54.44 -48.96 42.95
N ASN A 133 55.49 -49.78 42.91
CA ASN A 133 56.65 -49.51 42.06
C ASN A 133 56.43 -49.99 40.62
N LYS A 134 57.35 -49.63 39.71
CA LYS A 134 57.38 -50.14 38.33
C LYS A 134 57.24 -51.66 38.26
N GLY A 135 56.29 -52.13 37.46
CA GLY A 135 55.95 -53.54 37.31
C GLY A 135 54.82 -54.02 38.23
N ALA A 136 54.48 -53.27 39.28
CA ALA A 136 53.37 -53.59 40.16
C ALA A 136 52.03 -53.29 39.49
N LYS A 137 51.04 -54.16 39.72
CA LYS A 137 49.66 -53.97 39.32
C LYS A 137 48.75 -54.14 40.53
N VAL A 138 48.25 -53.03 41.06
CA VAL A 138 47.30 -53.01 42.16
C VAL A 138 45.88 -52.88 41.60
N SER A 139 44.95 -53.72 42.06
CA SER A 139 43.52 -53.58 41.82
C SER A 139 42.83 -53.21 43.12
N VAL A 140 42.10 -52.10 43.13
CA VAL A 140 41.30 -51.63 44.27
C VAL A 140 39.87 -52.12 44.06
N THR A 141 39.44 -53.06 44.88
CA THR A 141 38.08 -53.64 44.78
C THR A 141 37.05 -52.76 45.47
N GLY A 142 35.77 -52.98 45.16
CA GLY A 142 34.63 -52.23 45.70
C GLY A 142 34.69 -51.89 47.20
N GLY A 143 34.28 -50.66 47.52
CA GLY A 143 34.26 -50.12 48.88
C GLY A 143 35.51 -49.33 49.27
N GLU A 144 35.49 -48.74 50.47
CA GLU A 144 36.61 -47.98 51.03
C GLU A 144 37.72 -48.93 51.53
N GLN A 145 38.95 -48.73 51.04
CA GLN A 145 40.14 -49.46 51.43
C GLN A 145 41.06 -48.56 52.28
N ALA A 146 40.95 -48.65 53.60
CA ALA A 146 41.72 -47.82 54.52
C ALA A 146 43.15 -48.36 54.74
N ILE A 147 44.16 -47.55 54.40
CA ILE A 147 45.59 -47.88 54.56
C ILE A 147 46.39 -46.72 55.17
N GLY A 148 47.54 -47.01 55.77
CA GLY A 148 48.38 -46.00 56.43
C GLY A 148 48.96 -44.95 55.49
N GLY A 149 49.42 -45.36 54.31
CA GLY A 149 49.99 -44.48 53.27
C GLY A 149 49.96 -45.10 51.88
N LEU A 150 49.90 -44.28 50.84
CA LEU A 150 50.05 -44.68 49.44
C LEU A 150 51.21 -43.93 48.77
N VAL A 151 52.09 -44.69 48.13
CA VAL A 151 53.17 -44.17 47.28
C VAL A 151 52.98 -44.71 45.86
N LEU A 152 52.77 -43.81 44.90
CA LEU A 152 52.67 -44.13 43.48
C LEU A 152 54.06 -43.94 42.85
N ASN A 153 54.72 -45.02 42.40
CA ASN A 153 56.13 -45.01 41.99
C ASN A 153 56.38 -45.79 40.67
N GLY A 154 55.58 -45.51 39.64
CA GLY A 154 55.74 -46.04 38.29
C GLY A 154 54.99 -47.35 38.00
N GLY A 155 54.21 -47.87 38.96
CA GLY A 155 53.32 -49.01 38.76
C GLY A 155 51.93 -48.64 38.26
N THR A 156 51.05 -49.64 38.15
CA THR A 156 49.65 -49.47 37.73
C THR A 156 48.69 -49.67 38.90
N THR A 157 47.73 -48.76 39.08
CA THR A 157 46.63 -48.91 40.04
C THR A 157 45.29 -48.81 39.31
N LEU A 158 44.55 -49.91 39.28
CA LEU A 158 43.21 -50.04 38.73
C LEU A 158 42.18 -49.83 39.85
N PHE A 159 41.34 -48.80 39.72
CA PHE A 159 40.22 -48.56 40.60
C PHE A 159 38.96 -49.21 40.02
N ASN A 160 38.53 -50.32 40.63
CA ASN A 160 37.35 -51.08 40.24
C ASN A 160 36.26 -50.94 41.31
N GLU A 161 35.58 -49.79 41.30
CA GLU A 161 34.53 -49.39 42.28
C GLU A 161 35.02 -49.16 43.73
N GLY A 162 36.34 -49.25 43.96
CA GLY A 162 36.95 -49.00 45.26
C GLY A 162 37.56 -47.61 45.38
N VAL A 163 37.67 -47.12 46.62
CA VAL A 163 38.37 -45.88 46.97
C VAL A 163 39.45 -46.21 48.00
N ILE A 164 40.66 -45.69 47.83
CA ILE A 164 41.71 -45.81 48.87
C ILE A 164 41.57 -44.66 49.84
N LYS A 165 41.47 -44.94 51.14
CA LYS A 165 41.52 -43.90 52.17
C LYS A 165 42.85 -43.94 52.90
N THR A 166 43.53 -42.80 52.96
CA THR A 166 44.88 -42.79 53.54
C THR A 166 45.30 -41.44 54.11
N GLY A 167 46.09 -41.47 55.19
CA GLY A 167 46.66 -40.27 55.80
C GLY A 167 47.87 -39.71 55.04
N LYS A 168 48.42 -40.44 54.06
CA LYS A 168 49.57 -40.03 53.25
C LYS A 168 49.40 -40.46 51.81
N LEU A 169 49.58 -39.54 50.88
CA LEU A 169 49.66 -39.79 49.44
C LEU A 169 50.92 -39.13 48.89
N SER A 170 51.66 -39.82 48.02
CA SER A 170 52.80 -39.23 47.31
C SER A 170 52.97 -39.84 45.93
N VAL A 171 53.41 -39.03 44.97
CA VAL A 171 53.79 -39.47 43.62
C VAL A 171 55.29 -39.28 43.48
N THR A 172 56.01 -40.37 43.22
CA THR A 172 57.48 -40.37 43.18
C THR A 172 57.99 -41.19 41.98
N GLY A 173 59.30 -41.15 41.76
CA GLY A 173 59.96 -41.92 40.69
C GLY A 173 60.17 -41.16 39.38
N THR A 174 60.94 -41.77 38.48
CA THR A 174 61.24 -41.21 37.15
C THR A 174 60.32 -41.73 36.05
N ASP A 175 59.62 -42.85 36.31
CA ASP A 175 58.62 -43.43 35.42
C ASP A 175 57.23 -43.01 35.90
N ALA A 176 56.34 -42.60 34.98
CA ALA A 176 54.98 -42.20 35.33
C ALA A 176 54.16 -43.37 35.88
N SER A 177 53.36 -43.12 36.92
CA SER A 177 52.42 -44.13 37.44
C SER A 177 51.15 -44.16 36.59
N ILE A 178 50.60 -45.34 36.34
CA ILE A 178 49.38 -45.50 35.55
C ILE A 178 48.19 -45.65 36.50
N ILE A 179 47.23 -44.74 36.36
CA ILE A 179 45.94 -44.78 37.04
C ILE A 179 44.91 -45.30 36.05
N GLN A 180 44.28 -46.43 36.38
CA GLN A 180 43.25 -47.04 35.55
C GLN A 180 41.88 -46.93 36.21
N VAL A 181 40.89 -46.54 35.42
CA VAL A 181 39.47 -46.50 35.81
C VAL A 181 38.64 -47.15 34.71
N GLU A 182 37.45 -47.67 35.02
CA GLU A 182 36.53 -48.11 33.96
C GLU A 182 35.81 -46.87 33.37
N PRO A 183 35.95 -46.59 32.06
CA PRO A 183 35.30 -45.45 31.44
C PRO A 183 33.78 -45.61 31.55
N GLY A 184 33.12 -44.59 32.09
CA GLY A 184 31.67 -44.56 32.20
C GLY A 184 31.11 -44.99 33.54
N GLN A 185 31.86 -45.58 34.48
CA GLN A 185 31.29 -45.97 35.79
C GLN A 185 30.69 -44.79 36.58
N THR A 186 31.22 -43.58 36.39
CA THR A 186 30.69 -42.33 36.99
C THR A 186 29.65 -41.62 36.12
N LEU A 187 29.39 -42.12 34.91
CA LEU A 187 28.50 -41.49 33.91
C LEU A 187 27.30 -42.39 33.57
N THR A 188 27.38 -43.70 33.86
CA THR A 188 26.33 -44.69 33.61
C THR A 188 25.16 -44.48 34.54
N GLY A 189 24.02 -44.06 33.99
CA GLY A 189 22.78 -43.81 34.73
C GLY A 189 22.47 -42.33 34.93
N ASP A 190 23.46 -41.44 34.77
CA ASP A 190 23.26 -40.00 34.87
C ASP A 190 22.62 -39.46 33.58
N ASN A 191 21.74 -38.48 33.76
CA ASN A 191 21.15 -37.76 32.65
C ASN A 191 22.26 -37.08 31.82
N LEU A 192 22.13 -37.10 30.49
CA LEU A 192 23.11 -36.49 29.57
C LEU A 192 23.34 -34.99 29.87
N LEU A 193 22.34 -34.28 30.40
CA LEU A 193 22.47 -32.90 30.88
C LEU A 193 23.46 -32.77 32.04
N ASP A 194 23.46 -33.71 32.97
CA ASP A 194 24.36 -33.68 34.13
C ASP A 194 25.79 -34.03 33.74
N GLN A 195 25.95 -34.90 32.72
CA GLN A 195 27.26 -35.27 32.17
C GLN A 195 28.00 -34.09 31.49
N ASN A 196 27.28 -33.04 31.09
CA ASN A 196 27.86 -31.80 30.57
C ASN A 196 28.49 -30.92 31.67
N VAL A 197 28.16 -31.19 32.94
CA VAL A 197 28.85 -30.63 34.09
C VAL A 197 30.02 -31.54 34.46
N LYS A 198 31.08 -30.99 35.06
CA LYS A 198 32.21 -31.77 35.53
C LYS A 198 31.76 -32.80 36.58
N SER A 199 31.86 -34.08 36.25
CA SER A 199 31.68 -35.19 37.18
C SER A 199 33.03 -35.57 37.78
N THR A 200 33.10 -35.75 39.10
CA THR A 200 34.34 -36.08 39.82
C THR A 200 34.16 -37.42 40.52
N GLN A 201 35.09 -38.35 40.30
CA GLN A 201 35.19 -39.61 41.03
C GLN A 201 36.44 -39.58 41.91
N THR A 202 36.26 -39.65 43.22
CA THR A 202 37.36 -39.83 44.16
C THR A 202 37.96 -41.23 43.99
N LEU A 203 39.26 -41.30 43.77
CA LEU A 203 40.02 -42.55 43.71
C LEU A 203 40.78 -42.78 45.01
N VAL A 204 41.42 -41.71 45.51
CA VAL A 204 42.13 -41.69 46.80
C VAL A 204 41.58 -40.55 47.63
N ASP A 205 41.04 -40.88 48.80
CA ASP A 205 40.61 -39.94 49.84
C ASP A 205 41.78 -39.70 50.83
N SER A 206 42.29 -38.47 50.86
CA SER A 206 43.40 -38.06 51.70
C SER A 206 43.39 -36.55 51.93
N ASP A 207 43.97 -36.07 53.02
CA ASP A 207 44.17 -34.63 53.27
C ASP A 207 45.34 -34.03 52.46
N VAL A 208 46.06 -34.85 51.67
CA VAL A 208 47.21 -34.41 50.87
C VAL A 208 46.74 -33.82 49.54
N VAL A 209 47.13 -32.59 49.24
CA VAL A 209 46.93 -31.96 47.93
C VAL A 209 48.16 -32.21 47.07
N LEU A 210 47.98 -32.87 45.93
CA LEU A 210 49.06 -33.11 44.97
C LEU A 210 49.42 -31.84 44.20
N THR A 211 50.71 -31.67 43.93
CA THR A 211 51.23 -30.59 43.08
C THR A 211 50.99 -30.88 41.59
N ALA A 212 51.09 -29.84 40.75
CA ALA A 212 50.96 -29.99 39.30
C ALA A 212 52.02 -30.94 38.70
N ASP A 213 53.25 -30.90 39.21
CA ASP A 213 54.33 -31.79 38.77
C ASP A 213 54.07 -33.25 39.16
N GLU A 214 53.50 -33.48 40.36
CA GLU A 214 53.08 -34.82 40.79
C GLU A 214 51.95 -35.36 39.92
N LEU A 215 50.94 -34.55 39.60
CA LEU A 215 49.85 -34.92 38.69
C LEU A 215 50.36 -35.19 37.26
N ALA A 216 51.33 -34.41 36.77
CA ALA A 216 51.94 -34.60 35.45
C ALA A 216 52.74 -35.92 35.33
N ASN A 217 53.18 -36.48 36.47
CA ASN A 217 53.81 -37.80 36.54
C ASN A 217 52.80 -38.97 36.64
N LEU A 218 51.51 -38.71 36.46
CA LEU A 218 50.47 -39.72 36.37
C LEU A 218 49.93 -39.82 34.94
N THR A 219 49.56 -41.03 34.52
CA THR A 219 48.86 -41.26 33.25
C THR A 219 47.50 -41.89 33.54
N LEU A 220 46.43 -41.31 33.00
CA LEU A 220 45.08 -41.86 33.12
C LEU A 220 44.77 -42.78 31.94
N GLN A 221 44.31 -43.98 32.25
CA GLN A 221 43.91 -44.99 31.27
C GLN A 221 42.57 -45.59 31.66
N GLY A 222 41.88 -46.17 30.68
CA GLY A 222 40.78 -47.05 30.93
C GLY A 222 41.26 -48.41 31.42
N SER A 223 40.35 -49.22 31.96
CA SER A 223 40.60 -50.56 32.48
C SER A 223 41.28 -51.53 31.50
N GLN A 224 41.15 -51.29 30.19
CA GLN A 224 41.77 -52.09 29.12
C GLN A 224 43.06 -51.45 28.57
N GLY A 225 43.57 -50.40 29.21
CA GLY A 225 44.82 -49.72 28.85
C GLY A 225 44.71 -48.66 27.74
N GLN A 226 43.50 -48.38 27.26
CA GLN A 226 43.23 -47.25 26.37
C GLN A 226 43.51 -45.93 27.09
N ALA A 227 44.07 -44.94 26.40
CA ALA A 227 44.23 -43.60 26.96
C ALA A 227 42.85 -42.99 27.26
N LEU A 228 42.71 -42.34 28.41
CA LEU A 228 41.57 -41.48 28.73
C LEU A 228 42.08 -40.06 28.85
N ASP A 229 41.85 -39.29 27.80
CA ASP A 229 42.34 -37.92 27.63
C ASP A 229 41.21 -36.98 27.19
N THR A 230 41.60 -35.79 26.78
CA THR A 230 40.68 -34.86 26.12
C THR A 230 40.25 -35.41 24.76
N GLY A 231 38.96 -35.59 24.55
CA GLY A 231 38.43 -36.06 23.26
C GLY A 231 38.02 -37.53 23.23
N THR A 232 37.93 -38.21 24.37
CA THR A 232 37.51 -39.62 24.43
C THR A 232 36.05 -39.77 24.01
N GLU A 233 35.76 -40.62 23.03
CA GLU A 233 34.41 -40.82 22.48
C GLU A 233 33.68 -42.03 23.09
N GLN A 234 32.39 -41.87 23.37
CA GLN A 234 31.50 -42.93 23.84
C GLN A 234 30.14 -42.87 23.14
N ALA A 235 29.52 -44.03 22.89
CA ALA A 235 28.19 -44.09 22.30
C ALA A 235 27.13 -43.59 23.30
N ILE A 236 26.21 -42.75 22.82
CA ILE A 236 25.03 -42.32 23.57
C ILE A 236 23.90 -43.28 23.24
N ILE A 237 23.53 -44.10 24.22
CA ILE A 237 22.46 -45.07 24.10
C ILE A 237 21.20 -44.54 24.79
N GLN A 238 20.11 -44.35 24.04
CA GLN A 238 18.80 -44.03 24.57
C GLN A 238 17.81 -45.09 24.11
N ASN A 239 17.04 -45.68 25.04
CA ASN A 239 16.09 -46.76 24.76
C ASN A 239 16.72 -47.93 23.97
N SER A 240 17.93 -48.34 24.35
CA SER A 240 18.72 -49.40 23.68
C SER A 240 19.13 -49.08 22.23
N VAL A 241 19.02 -47.83 21.79
CA VAL A 241 19.43 -47.37 20.46
C VAL A 241 20.60 -46.42 20.59
N ASN A 242 21.65 -46.62 19.78
CA ASN A 242 22.69 -45.62 19.59
C ASN A 242 22.11 -44.42 18.84
N VAL A 243 21.98 -43.29 19.54
CA VAL A 243 21.44 -42.04 19.01
C VAL A 243 22.53 -41.00 18.72
N GLY A 244 23.79 -41.28 19.05
CA GLY A 244 24.92 -40.39 18.79
C GLY A 244 26.19 -40.81 19.52
N THR A 245 27.22 -39.98 19.41
CA THR A 245 28.50 -40.15 20.09
C THR A 245 28.76 -38.94 20.98
N GLY A 246 29.05 -39.15 22.26
CA GLY A 246 29.49 -38.12 23.20
C GLY A 246 31.02 -38.10 23.28
N THR A 247 31.62 -36.92 23.24
CA THR A 247 33.05 -36.70 23.41
C THR A 247 33.29 -36.09 24.78
N TYR A 248 34.17 -36.72 25.56
CA TYR A 248 34.46 -36.38 26.94
C TYR A 248 35.91 -35.94 27.12
N ASN A 249 36.12 -35.00 28.03
CA ASN A 249 37.44 -34.67 28.54
C ASN A 249 37.66 -35.35 29.89
N TYR A 250 38.66 -36.23 29.94
CA TYR A 250 39.10 -36.88 31.18
C TYR A 250 40.40 -36.23 31.69
N THR A 251 40.45 -35.93 32.99
CA THR A 251 41.63 -35.39 33.66
C THR A 251 41.78 -35.97 35.06
N LEU A 252 42.99 -35.93 35.60
CA LEU A 252 43.24 -36.17 37.03
C LEU A 252 43.24 -34.84 37.79
N SER A 253 42.68 -34.85 38.99
CA SER A 253 42.67 -33.70 39.89
C SER A 253 43.13 -34.10 41.28
N GLY A 254 43.96 -33.25 41.89
CA GLY A 254 44.30 -33.29 43.33
C GLY A 254 43.52 -32.26 44.15
N GLU A 255 42.58 -31.53 43.53
CA GLU A 255 41.77 -30.53 44.23
C GLU A 255 40.82 -31.22 45.23
N GLY A 256 40.70 -30.67 46.44
CA GLY A 256 39.84 -31.22 47.50
C GLY A 256 40.49 -32.25 48.42
N GLY A 257 41.75 -32.62 48.16
CA GLY A 257 42.50 -33.63 48.91
C GLY A 257 42.48 -35.00 48.22
N GLY A 258 43.64 -35.65 48.15
CA GLY A 258 43.84 -36.96 47.55
C GLY A 258 44.01 -36.94 46.02
N LEU A 259 43.35 -37.89 45.34
CA LEU A 259 43.39 -38.05 43.88
C LEU A 259 42.00 -38.41 43.36
N SER A 260 41.53 -37.69 42.34
CA SER A 260 40.24 -37.90 41.70
C SER A 260 40.37 -37.88 40.18
N THR A 261 39.45 -38.53 39.47
CA THR A 261 39.25 -38.30 38.03
C THR A 261 38.11 -37.32 37.82
N VAL A 262 38.28 -36.41 36.87
CA VAL A 262 37.23 -35.49 36.43
C VAL A 262 36.88 -35.81 34.99
N ALA A 263 35.60 -35.98 34.70
CA ALA A 263 35.04 -36.21 33.38
C ALA A 263 34.03 -35.13 33.03
N GLN A 264 34.04 -34.63 31.79
CA GLN A 264 33.06 -33.66 31.30
C GLN A 264 32.72 -33.93 29.84
N LEU A 265 31.44 -34.04 29.51
CA LEU A 265 30.95 -34.05 28.13
C LEU A 265 31.17 -32.67 27.50
N VAL A 266 31.85 -32.61 26.36
CA VAL A 266 32.16 -31.36 25.65
C VAL A 266 31.57 -31.29 24.24
N LYS A 267 31.20 -32.43 23.65
CA LYS A 267 30.57 -32.50 22.34
C LYS A 267 29.65 -33.71 22.22
N VAL A 268 28.57 -33.55 21.46
CA VAL A 268 27.64 -34.60 21.04
C VAL A 268 27.53 -34.58 19.52
N ALA A 269 27.79 -35.72 18.88
CA ALA A 269 27.56 -35.94 17.46
C ALA A 269 26.31 -36.80 17.26
N LEU A 270 25.23 -36.19 16.76
CA LEU A 270 23.94 -36.82 16.52
C LEU A 270 24.03 -37.83 15.38
N ALA A 271 23.54 -39.05 15.60
CA ALA A 271 23.57 -40.11 14.59
C ALA A 271 22.51 -39.89 13.51
N ALA A 272 22.90 -40.07 12.24
CA ALA A 272 22.01 -39.86 11.10
C ALA A 272 20.72 -40.71 11.18
N GLY A 273 19.56 -40.08 10.95
CA GLY A 273 18.25 -40.74 10.99
C GLY A 273 17.83 -41.22 12.38
N LYS A 274 18.49 -40.74 13.43
CA LYS A 274 18.14 -40.97 14.84
C LYS A 274 17.71 -39.65 15.47
N MET A 275 17.03 -39.76 16.61
CA MET A 275 16.62 -38.63 17.43
C MET A 275 17.25 -38.80 18.80
N LEU A 276 18.02 -37.82 19.25
CA LEU A 276 18.52 -37.73 20.62
C LEU A 276 17.57 -36.86 21.42
N ALA A 277 17.17 -37.31 22.61
CA ALA A 277 16.39 -36.53 23.55
C ALA A 277 17.29 -35.89 24.62
N LEU A 278 17.22 -34.57 24.79
CA LEU A 278 17.68 -33.89 26.00
C LEU A 278 16.47 -33.67 26.91
N ASP A 279 16.52 -34.27 28.10
CA ASP A 279 15.38 -34.37 28.99
C ASP A 279 15.75 -33.85 30.37
N THR A 280 15.01 -32.91 30.94
CA THR A 280 15.32 -32.38 32.29
C THR A 280 14.89 -33.30 33.43
N THR A 281 14.16 -34.38 33.14
CA THR A 281 13.73 -35.36 34.15
C THR A 281 14.95 -35.97 34.84
N ASP A 282 14.89 -36.00 36.16
CA ASP A 282 15.96 -36.52 37.04
C ASP A 282 17.33 -35.83 36.86
N SER A 283 17.40 -34.71 36.15
CA SER A 283 18.61 -33.90 35.99
C SER A 283 18.62 -32.69 36.90
N VAL A 284 19.79 -32.35 37.45
CA VAL A 284 20.01 -31.10 38.21
C VAL A 284 20.52 -29.97 37.32
N ALA A 285 21.14 -30.29 36.18
CA ALA A 285 21.58 -29.32 35.20
C ALA A 285 20.40 -28.74 34.39
N ARG A 286 20.48 -27.44 34.10
CA ARG A 286 19.49 -26.70 33.29
C ARG A 286 20.11 -25.96 32.11
N THR A 287 21.41 -26.12 31.92
CA THR A 287 22.16 -25.53 30.83
C THR A 287 23.04 -26.58 30.19
N PHE A 288 22.89 -26.77 28.88
CA PHE A 288 23.70 -27.67 28.09
C PHE A 288 24.75 -26.85 27.32
N THR A 289 26.03 -27.09 27.61
CA THR A 289 27.17 -26.31 27.08
C THR A 289 28.02 -27.09 26.07
N ALA A 290 27.83 -28.40 25.97
CA ALA A 290 28.53 -29.23 25.01
C ALA A 290 28.08 -28.88 23.58
N GLN A 291 29.03 -28.90 22.65
CA GLN A 291 28.78 -28.65 21.23
C GLN A 291 27.88 -29.75 20.65
N ILE A 292 26.81 -29.40 19.96
CA ILE A 292 25.93 -30.37 19.26
C ILE A 292 26.21 -30.32 17.76
N THR A 293 26.55 -31.46 17.18
CA THR A 293 26.96 -31.64 15.79
C THR A 293 26.26 -32.84 15.15
N GLY A 294 26.43 -33.07 13.84
CA GLY A 294 25.87 -34.24 13.14
C GLY A 294 24.50 -33.99 12.50
N SER A 295 23.91 -35.03 11.90
CA SER A 295 22.70 -34.91 11.07
C SER A 295 21.45 -35.56 11.65
N GLY A 296 21.53 -36.15 12.84
CA GLY A 296 20.38 -36.64 13.59
C GLY A 296 19.52 -35.51 14.15
N ASP A 297 18.28 -35.86 14.52
CA ASP A 297 17.30 -34.95 15.09
C ASP A 297 17.51 -34.77 16.60
N LEU A 298 17.00 -33.66 17.12
CA LEU A 298 17.06 -33.30 18.54
C LEU A 298 15.65 -33.11 19.11
N ALA A 299 15.32 -33.84 20.17
CA ALA A 299 14.13 -33.64 20.98
C ALA A 299 14.50 -32.94 22.29
N LEU A 300 13.75 -31.92 22.66
CA LEU A 300 13.96 -31.11 23.87
C LEU A 300 12.75 -31.25 24.79
N ASN A 301 12.95 -31.86 25.95
CA ASN A 301 11.91 -32.13 26.95
C ASN A 301 12.26 -31.37 28.25
N ALA A 302 11.85 -30.11 28.35
CA ALA A 302 12.10 -29.29 29.54
C ALA A 302 11.03 -29.46 30.64
N HIS A 303 9.91 -30.12 30.35
CA HIS A 303 8.82 -30.36 31.29
C HIS A 303 8.33 -29.07 31.96
N SER A 304 8.37 -28.97 33.28
CA SER A 304 8.05 -27.75 34.04
C SER A 304 9.26 -26.84 34.27
N ASP A 305 10.43 -27.24 33.82
CA ASP A 305 11.68 -26.51 33.96
C ASP A 305 11.98 -25.64 32.72
N THR A 306 13.13 -24.95 32.78
CA THR A 306 13.74 -24.28 31.64
C THR A 306 15.02 -25.01 31.24
N LEU A 307 15.18 -25.28 29.95
CA LEU A 307 16.39 -25.84 29.36
C LEU A 307 17.10 -24.77 28.52
N THR A 308 18.33 -24.41 28.89
CA THR A 308 19.15 -23.46 28.10
C THR A 308 20.18 -24.20 27.26
N LEU A 309 20.20 -23.96 25.95
CA LEU A 309 21.26 -24.45 25.06
C LEU A 309 22.30 -23.35 24.84
N ASN A 310 23.52 -23.56 25.35
CA ASN A 310 24.54 -22.53 25.47
C ASN A 310 25.88 -22.98 24.87
N SER A 311 25.89 -23.16 23.56
CA SER A 311 27.10 -23.40 22.76
C SER A 311 26.96 -22.70 21.42
N ALA A 312 27.80 -21.69 21.18
CA ALA A 312 27.82 -20.95 19.92
C ALA A 312 28.38 -21.78 18.74
N ASP A 313 29.01 -22.93 19.06
CA ASP A 313 29.63 -23.82 18.09
C ASP A 313 28.68 -24.93 17.60
N ASN A 314 27.41 -24.90 18.02
CA ASN A 314 26.41 -25.87 17.56
C ASN A 314 26.25 -25.77 16.04
N ASP A 315 26.41 -26.90 15.34
CA ASP A 315 26.40 -26.96 13.87
C ASP A 315 25.57 -28.13 13.30
N TYR A 316 24.82 -28.84 14.16
CA TYR A 316 23.98 -29.95 13.73
C TYR A 316 22.91 -29.52 12.72
N THR A 317 22.56 -30.43 11.81
CA THR A 317 21.69 -30.14 10.65
C THR A 317 20.34 -30.86 10.68
N GLY A 318 20.10 -31.73 11.66
CA GLY A 318 18.82 -32.43 11.81
C GLY A 318 17.68 -31.51 12.26
N GLY A 319 16.48 -32.07 12.40
CA GLY A 319 15.31 -31.35 12.89
C GLY A 319 15.34 -31.17 14.40
N THR A 320 14.66 -30.13 14.90
CA THR A 320 14.51 -29.89 16.34
C THR A 320 13.04 -29.89 16.74
N THR A 321 12.68 -30.66 17.77
CA THR A 321 11.33 -30.68 18.34
C THR A 321 11.39 -30.31 19.81
N ILE A 322 10.60 -29.31 20.23
CA ILE A 322 10.36 -28.98 21.63
C ILE A 322 9.05 -29.64 22.04
N ASN A 323 9.15 -30.68 22.89
CA ASN A 323 8.00 -31.48 23.30
C ASN A 323 7.32 -30.95 24.57
N SER A 324 8.08 -30.33 25.48
CA SER A 324 7.57 -29.83 26.75
C SER A 324 8.43 -28.69 27.30
N GLY A 325 7.80 -27.77 28.04
CA GLY A 325 8.47 -26.72 28.81
C GLY A 325 9.08 -25.58 27.98
N THR A 326 10.00 -24.84 28.61
CA THR A 326 10.66 -23.68 28.00
C THR A 326 12.10 -24.00 27.61
N VAL A 327 12.45 -23.79 26.35
CA VAL A 327 13.82 -23.84 25.84
C VAL A 327 14.32 -22.43 25.59
N VAL A 328 15.49 -22.10 26.11
CA VAL A 328 16.14 -20.78 25.98
C VAL A 328 17.39 -20.89 25.12
N ALA A 329 17.54 -19.99 24.15
CA ALA A 329 18.80 -19.80 23.44
C ALA A 329 19.80 -19.09 24.36
N GLY A 330 20.84 -19.80 24.80
CA GLY A 330 21.96 -19.22 25.56
C GLY A 330 23.00 -18.54 24.66
N SER A 331 23.04 -18.91 23.38
CA SER A 331 24.02 -18.47 22.39
C SER A 331 23.37 -18.26 21.02
N ASN A 332 24.06 -17.57 20.10
CA ASN A 332 23.61 -17.46 18.72
C ASN A 332 23.68 -18.83 18.05
N ASN A 333 22.64 -19.17 17.28
CA ASN A 333 22.45 -20.47 16.65
C ASN A 333 22.51 -21.62 17.66
N ALA A 334 21.90 -21.44 18.83
CA ALA A 334 21.83 -22.47 19.87
C ALA A 334 21.22 -23.79 19.36
N LEU A 335 20.34 -23.75 18.36
CA LEU A 335 19.76 -24.91 17.66
C LEU A 335 20.56 -25.31 16.40
N GLY A 336 21.82 -24.90 16.30
CA GLY A 336 22.67 -25.19 15.15
C GLY A 336 22.06 -24.75 13.81
N ALA A 337 22.33 -25.54 12.77
CA ALA A 337 21.84 -25.39 11.41
C ALA A 337 20.53 -26.18 11.20
N THR A 338 19.65 -26.22 12.21
CA THR A 338 18.45 -27.07 12.24
C THR A 338 17.63 -26.99 10.96
N SER A 339 17.27 -28.17 10.42
CA SER A 339 16.47 -28.29 9.19
C SER A 339 14.97 -28.12 9.41
N SER A 340 14.52 -28.11 10.67
CA SER A 340 13.15 -27.73 11.04
C SER A 340 13.10 -27.32 12.52
N LEU A 341 12.09 -26.55 12.91
CA LEU A 341 11.75 -26.34 14.32
C LEU A 341 10.27 -26.65 14.51
N SER A 342 9.96 -27.62 15.37
CA SER A 342 8.60 -27.95 15.78
C SER A 342 8.42 -27.61 17.25
N THR A 343 7.40 -26.83 17.59
CA THR A 343 6.99 -26.58 18.98
C THR A 343 5.63 -27.22 19.21
N VAL A 344 5.50 -28.01 20.27
CA VAL A 344 4.22 -28.61 20.67
C VAL A 344 3.41 -27.59 21.48
N LYS A 345 2.10 -27.79 21.59
CA LYS A 345 1.23 -26.99 22.47
C LYS A 345 1.82 -26.88 23.88
N ASP A 346 1.69 -25.69 24.47
CA ASP A 346 2.17 -25.36 25.82
C ASP A 346 3.70 -25.43 26.00
N THR A 347 4.46 -25.40 24.88
CA THR A 347 5.92 -25.25 24.88
C THR A 347 6.35 -23.84 24.51
N GLN A 348 7.57 -23.46 24.87
CA GLN A 348 8.17 -22.18 24.48
C GLN A 348 9.59 -22.34 23.96
N PHE A 349 9.90 -21.70 22.83
CA PHE A 349 11.27 -21.35 22.44
C PHE A 349 11.50 -19.86 22.67
N ASN A 350 12.45 -19.50 23.52
CA ASN A 350 12.81 -18.11 23.82
C ASN A 350 14.21 -17.80 23.27
N LEU A 351 14.27 -16.87 22.30
CA LEU A 351 15.52 -16.46 21.68
C LEU A 351 16.43 -15.63 22.61
N ASN A 352 15.90 -15.02 23.68
CA ASN A 352 16.69 -14.35 24.73
C ASN A 352 17.79 -13.40 24.20
N GLY A 353 17.45 -12.56 23.22
CA GLY A 353 18.37 -11.61 22.61
C GLY A 353 19.44 -12.24 21.72
N LYS A 354 19.27 -13.49 21.28
CA LYS A 354 20.16 -14.21 20.36
C LYS A 354 19.59 -14.30 18.96
N THR A 355 20.42 -14.71 18.01
CA THR A 355 20.01 -15.00 16.64
C THR A 355 19.80 -16.50 16.45
N GLN A 356 18.77 -16.92 15.73
CA GLN A 356 18.59 -18.31 15.30
C GLN A 356 18.11 -18.35 13.86
N THR A 357 18.74 -19.19 13.04
CA THR A 357 18.30 -19.49 11.67
C THR A 357 17.67 -20.87 11.62
N ILE A 358 16.51 -21.01 10.98
CA ILE A 358 15.88 -22.29 10.66
C ILE A 358 16.04 -22.51 9.15
N ASN A 359 16.78 -23.56 8.78
CA ASN A 359 17.12 -23.85 7.38
C ASN A 359 16.02 -24.57 6.61
N GLY A 360 14.98 -25.07 7.29
CA GLY A 360 13.75 -25.52 6.65
C GLY A 360 12.54 -24.82 7.26
N THR A 361 11.53 -25.59 7.66
CA THR A 361 10.22 -25.04 8.07
C THR A 361 10.07 -24.91 9.57
N LEU A 362 9.40 -23.84 10.00
CA LEU A 362 8.83 -23.70 11.34
C LEU A 362 7.45 -24.37 11.41
N THR A 363 7.19 -25.17 12.44
CA THR A 363 5.85 -25.68 12.78
C THR A 363 5.56 -25.31 14.23
N ASN A 364 4.87 -24.19 14.45
CA ASN A 364 4.66 -23.64 15.78
C ASN A 364 3.23 -23.88 16.30
N ALA A 365 3.07 -24.82 17.23
CA ALA A 365 1.85 -25.01 18.01
C ALA A 365 2.00 -24.55 19.47
N GLY A 366 3.20 -24.19 19.90
CA GLY A 366 3.48 -23.52 21.18
C GLY A 366 3.69 -22.03 21.01
N THR A 367 4.72 -21.50 21.68
CA THR A 367 5.15 -20.10 21.59
C THR A 367 6.61 -20.00 21.14
N VAL A 368 6.92 -19.11 20.22
CA VAL A 368 8.27 -18.64 19.90
C VAL A 368 8.38 -17.17 20.31
N SER A 369 9.15 -16.92 21.36
CA SER A 369 9.45 -15.58 21.86
C SER A 369 10.74 -15.07 21.22
N LEU A 370 10.65 -13.93 20.52
CA LEU A 370 11.80 -13.26 19.94
C LEU A 370 12.75 -12.71 21.01
N GLY A 371 12.24 -12.32 22.19
CA GLY A 371 13.08 -11.94 23.35
C GLY A 371 14.16 -10.88 23.09
N GLY A 372 13.97 -9.98 22.12
CA GLY A 372 14.95 -8.99 21.64
C GLY A 372 15.94 -9.51 20.58
N GLY A 373 15.83 -10.78 20.20
CA GLY A 373 16.68 -11.49 19.25
C GLY A 373 16.22 -11.41 17.79
N THR A 374 16.82 -12.24 16.93
CA THR A 374 16.44 -12.36 15.51
C THR A 374 16.16 -13.81 15.15
N LEU A 375 14.94 -14.09 14.70
CA LEU A 375 14.56 -15.39 14.14
C LEU A 375 14.54 -15.28 12.61
N THR A 376 15.37 -16.07 11.94
CA THR A 376 15.43 -16.15 10.48
C THR A 376 14.83 -17.46 9.99
N LEU A 377 13.80 -17.38 9.15
CA LEU A 377 13.14 -18.51 8.49
C LEU A 377 13.55 -18.54 7.02
N ASN A 378 14.28 -19.58 6.60
CA ASN A 378 14.68 -19.71 5.19
C ASN A 378 13.58 -20.33 4.31
N ASN A 379 12.64 -21.08 4.90
CA ASN A 379 11.56 -21.76 4.15
C ASN A 379 10.17 -21.58 4.79
N GLY A 380 9.96 -20.49 5.53
CA GLY A 380 8.66 -20.15 6.13
C GLY A 380 8.19 -21.17 7.15
N GLY A 381 6.90 -21.52 7.13
CA GLY A 381 6.31 -22.45 8.07
C GLY A 381 4.86 -22.14 8.44
N THR A 382 4.43 -22.62 9.61
CA THR A 382 3.11 -22.33 10.18
C THR A 382 3.23 -21.93 11.65
N SER A 383 2.34 -21.03 12.09
CA SER A 383 2.08 -20.74 13.50
C SER A 383 0.57 -20.75 13.73
N THR A 384 0.09 -21.67 14.56
CA THR A 384 -1.34 -22.00 14.69
C THR A 384 -1.90 -21.76 16.10
N SER A 385 -1.18 -21.02 16.94
CA SER A 385 -1.57 -20.76 18.32
C SER A 385 -1.69 -19.26 18.56
N GLU A 386 -2.71 -18.85 19.31
CA GLU A 386 -2.84 -17.49 19.83
C GLU A 386 -1.62 -17.15 20.68
N GLY A 387 -1.00 -15.99 20.41
CA GLY A 387 0.27 -15.62 21.03
C GLY A 387 1.43 -16.55 20.65
N GLY A 388 1.31 -17.28 19.54
CA GLY A 388 2.32 -18.22 19.06
C GLY A 388 3.65 -17.54 18.74
N LEU A 389 3.65 -16.26 18.34
CA LEU A 389 4.81 -15.42 18.18
C LEU A 389 4.71 -14.23 19.14
N THR A 390 5.79 -13.91 19.86
CA THR A 390 5.77 -12.84 20.87
C THR A 390 7.12 -12.15 21.05
N GLY A 391 7.14 -11.03 21.77
CA GLY A 391 8.36 -10.34 22.20
C GLY A 391 8.89 -9.34 21.17
N SER A 392 9.86 -8.53 21.61
CA SER A 392 10.60 -7.59 20.75
C SER A 392 11.68 -8.32 19.94
N GLY A 393 12.26 -7.66 18.92
CA GLY A 393 13.31 -8.25 18.09
C GLY A 393 12.96 -8.19 16.61
N THR A 394 13.44 -9.17 15.84
CA THR A 394 13.19 -9.28 14.40
C THR A 394 12.73 -10.69 14.03
N LEU A 395 11.63 -10.76 13.28
CA LEU A 395 11.20 -11.95 12.55
C LEU A 395 11.55 -11.76 11.07
N GLN A 396 12.49 -12.53 10.54
CA GLN A 396 12.91 -12.44 9.16
C GLN A 396 12.50 -13.69 8.38
N VAL A 397 11.68 -13.53 7.34
CA VAL A 397 11.23 -14.60 6.45
C VAL A 397 11.92 -14.44 5.10
N ASN A 398 13.03 -15.14 4.90
CA ASN A 398 13.85 -15.02 3.69
C ASN A 398 13.22 -15.73 2.48
N GLY A 399 12.56 -16.86 2.72
CA GLY A 399 11.99 -17.71 1.68
C GLY A 399 10.84 -18.57 2.21
N GLY A 400 10.06 -19.14 1.30
CA GLY A 400 8.85 -19.90 1.63
C GLY A 400 7.72 -19.02 2.17
N ASN A 401 6.60 -19.65 2.53
CA ASN A 401 5.45 -18.95 3.10
C ASN A 401 5.34 -19.24 4.59
N LEU A 402 5.33 -18.20 5.43
CA LEU A 402 4.94 -18.29 6.83
C LEU A 402 3.43 -18.03 6.96
N ILE A 403 2.66 -19.05 7.33
CA ILE A 403 1.22 -18.94 7.54
C ILE A 403 0.95 -18.71 9.03
N LEU A 404 0.31 -17.60 9.34
CA LEU A 404 -0.17 -17.26 10.67
C LEU A 404 -1.69 -17.47 10.68
N SER A 405 -2.18 -18.25 11.64
CA SER A 405 -3.59 -18.64 11.71
C SER A 405 -4.33 -18.08 12.93
N GLU A 406 -3.62 -17.42 13.84
CA GLU A 406 -4.14 -16.92 15.12
C GLU A 406 -3.36 -15.66 15.52
N ALA A 407 -4.04 -14.77 16.26
CA ALA A 407 -3.51 -13.46 16.64
C ALA A 407 -2.21 -13.52 17.45
N ASN A 408 -1.28 -12.60 17.19
CA ASN A 408 -0.01 -12.44 17.89
C ASN A 408 0.12 -11.01 18.45
N ASN A 409 -0.85 -10.60 19.28
CA ASN A 409 -0.94 -9.22 19.77
C ASN A 409 0.32 -8.74 20.54
N ASP A 410 1.04 -9.67 21.19
CA ASP A 410 2.27 -9.39 21.93
C ASP A 410 3.55 -9.47 21.05
N LEU A 411 3.41 -9.68 19.73
CA LEU A 411 4.51 -9.57 18.79
C LEU A 411 4.88 -8.09 18.59
N ALA A 412 5.86 -7.64 19.38
CA ALA A 412 6.41 -6.29 19.32
C ALA A 412 7.65 -6.18 18.40
N GLY A 413 8.14 -7.30 17.87
CA GLY A 413 9.28 -7.37 16.96
C GLY A 413 8.93 -7.00 15.52
N SER A 414 9.87 -6.37 14.82
CA SER A 414 9.68 -6.01 13.40
C SER A 414 9.70 -7.25 12.52
N THR A 415 8.84 -7.29 11.50
CA THR A 415 8.81 -8.37 10.52
C THR A 415 9.49 -7.94 9.22
N ILE A 416 10.38 -8.77 8.68
CA ILE A 416 11.05 -8.56 7.39
C ILE A 416 10.69 -9.72 6.47
N ILE A 417 10.05 -9.42 5.35
CA ILE A 417 9.72 -10.39 4.30
C ILE A 417 10.73 -10.22 3.17
N GLY A 418 11.64 -11.18 3.01
CA GLY A 418 12.63 -11.21 1.93
C GLY A 418 11.98 -11.33 0.55
N THR A 419 12.75 -11.09 -0.51
CA THR A 419 12.24 -11.08 -1.89
C THR A 419 11.59 -12.40 -2.32
N ASP A 420 12.10 -13.52 -1.82
CA ASP A 420 11.57 -14.86 -2.08
C ASP A 420 10.65 -15.36 -0.96
N GLY A 421 10.42 -14.53 0.06
CA GLY A 421 9.61 -14.82 1.22
C GLY A 421 8.15 -14.41 1.03
N ALA A 422 7.28 -15.09 1.76
CA ALA A 422 5.88 -14.73 1.89
C ALA A 422 5.42 -14.87 3.35
N VAL A 423 4.48 -14.02 3.74
CA VAL A 423 3.74 -14.16 5.00
C VAL A 423 2.24 -14.10 4.67
N THR A 424 1.49 -15.09 5.12
CA THR A 424 0.02 -15.16 4.97
C THR A 424 -0.64 -14.97 6.31
N LEU A 425 -1.54 -13.99 6.39
CA LEU A 425 -2.35 -13.69 7.56
C LEU A 425 -3.77 -14.25 7.37
N ASN A 426 -4.19 -15.14 8.25
CA ASN A 426 -5.52 -15.75 8.25
C ASN A 426 -6.36 -15.32 9.47
N ASP A 427 -5.82 -14.50 10.39
CA ASP A 427 -6.58 -13.83 11.44
C ASP A 427 -6.14 -12.35 11.60
N SER A 428 -6.96 -11.59 12.30
CA SER A 428 -6.65 -10.27 12.82
C SER A 428 -5.55 -10.34 13.88
N GLY A 429 -4.61 -9.38 13.84
CA GLY A 429 -3.53 -9.30 14.83
C GLY A 429 -2.37 -10.29 14.61
N ASP A 430 -2.36 -11.06 13.51
CA ASP A 430 -1.32 -12.03 13.21
C ASP A 430 0.12 -11.49 13.27
N LEU A 431 0.34 -10.22 12.89
CA LEU A 431 1.66 -9.56 12.93
C LEU A 431 1.85 -8.59 14.11
N GLY A 432 0.94 -8.60 15.09
CA GLY A 432 0.96 -7.61 16.17
C GLY A 432 0.89 -6.18 15.62
N SER A 433 1.66 -5.26 16.23
CA SER A 433 1.62 -3.82 15.90
C SER A 433 2.92 -3.24 15.34
N ALA A 434 3.99 -4.02 15.28
CA ALA A 434 5.31 -3.56 14.87
C ALA A 434 5.42 -3.31 13.35
N ALA A 435 6.52 -2.67 12.94
CA ALA A 435 6.77 -2.38 11.53
C ALA A 435 6.97 -3.66 10.69
N VAL A 436 6.56 -3.60 9.42
CA VAL A 436 6.69 -4.70 8.45
C VAL A 436 7.40 -4.20 7.21
N THR A 437 8.53 -4.83 6.86
CA THR A 437 9.24 -4.58 5.60
C THR A 437 8.85 -5.64 4.59
N VAL A 438 8.15 -5.24 3.52
CA VAL A 438 7.62 -6.11 2.48
C VAL A 438 8.56 -6.09 1.27
N GLY A 439 9.50 -7.02 1.21
CA GLY A 439 10.34 -7.28 0.03
C GLY A 439 9.72 -8.30 -0.92
N GLY A 440 9.07 -9.34 -0.38
CA GLY A 440 8.33 -10.38 -1.11
C GLY A 440 6.82 -10.18 -1.05
N ASN A 441 6.08 -11.17 -0.56
CA ASN A 441 4.61 -11.15 -0.53
C ASN A 441 4.04 -11.08 0.89
N LEU A 442 3.14 -10.12 1.15
CA LEU A 442 2.28 -10.11 2.33
C LEU A 442 0.84 -10.41 1.89
N ASN A 443 0.29 -11.54 2.31
CA ASN A 443 -1.06 -11.98 1.92
C ASN A 443 -2.04 -11.74 3.08
N LEU A 444 -3.07 -10.92 2.84
CA LEU A 444 -4.10 -10.53 3.81
C LEU A 444 -5.40 -11.25 3.47
N ASN A 445 -5.62 -12.42 4.07
CA ASN A 445 -6.79 -13.26 3.77
C ASN A 445 -7.97 -13.03 4.71
N ALA A 446 -7.71 -12.53 5.92
CA ALA A 446 -8.73 -12.26 6.91
C ALA A 446 -9.29 -10.83 6.82
N ASP A 447 -10.48 -10.66 7.37
CA ASP A 447 -11.02 -9.33 7.66
C ASP A 447 -10.25 -8.75 8.86
N GLN A 448 -9.57 -7.61 8.68
CA GLN A 448 -8.68 -7.09 9.71
C GLN A 448 -8.43 -5.59 9.59
N SER A 449 -8.11 -4.97 10.74
CA SER A 449 -7.48 -3.65 10.76
C SER A 449 -5.97 -3.82 10.92
N LEU A 450 -5.21 -3.29 9.97
CA LEU A 450 -3.75 -3.34 9.97
C LEU A 450 -3.21 -1.94 10.27
N ALA A 451 -2.68 -1.77 11.48
CA ALA A 451 -2.07 -0.52 11.94
C ALA A 451 -0.54 -0.50 11.76
N ASN A 452 0.05 -1.63 11.36
CA ASN A 452 1.47 -1.78 11.13
C ASN A 452 1.98 -0.75 10.11
N VAL A 453 3.17 -0.20 10.38
CA VAL A 453 3.88 0.65 9.42
C VAL A 453 4.55 -0.25 8.38
N LEU A 454 4.09 -0.14 7.14
CA LEU A 454 4.55 -0.94 6.01
C LEU A 454 5.62 -0.18 5.21
N SER A 455 6.64 -0.89 4.77
CA SER A 455 7.70 -0.38 3.89
C SER A 455 8.13 -1.42 2.86
N GLY A 456 8.99 -1.04 1.91
CA GLY A 456 9.53 -1.96 0.90
C GLY A 456 8.86 -1.84 -0.47
N VAL A 457 9.22 -2.76 -1.36
CA VAL A 457 8.89 -2.72 -2.81
C VAL A 457 8.07 -3.92 -3.27
N GLY A 458 7.76 -4.84 -2.36
CA GLY A 458 7.08 -6.11 -2.65
C GLY A 458 5.58 -5.95 -2.94
N SER A 459 4.85 -7.06 -2.82
CA SER A 459 3.42 -7.11 -3.08
C SER A 459 2.63 -7.36 -1.82
N ILE A 460 1.54 -6.61 -1.65
CA ILE A 460 0.53 -6.85 -0.62
C ILE A 460 -0.71 -7.40 -1.34
N ASN A 461 -1.09 -8.64 -1.07
CA ASN A 461 -2.20 -9.33 -1.72
C ASN A 461 -3.40 -9.41 -0.78
N THR A 462 -4.45 -8.64 -1.08
CA THR A 462 -5.65 -8.55 -0.25
C THR A 462 -6.77 -9.39 -0.82
N THR A 463 -7.29 -10.35 -0.03
CA THR A 463 -8.51 -11.10 -0.35
C THR A 463 -9.61 -10.95 0.70
N GLY A 464 -9.27 -10.53 1.93
CA GLY A 464 -10.22 -10.14 2.97
C GLY A 464 -10.63 -8.67 2.93
N GLN A 465 -11.45 -8.25 3.90
CA GLN A 465 -11.84 -6.86 4.13
C GLN A 465 -10.85 -6.18 5.07
N VAL A 466 -9.89 -5.45 4.50
CA VAL A 466 -8.78 -4.85 5.23
C VAL A 466 -9.00 -3.35 5.41
N THR A 467 -8.85 -2.85 6.65
CA THR A 467 -8.64 -1.42 6.91
C THR A 467 -7.16 -1.18 7.16
N LEU A 468 -6.52 -0.38 6.32
CA LEU A 468 -5.10 -0.04 6.45
C LEU A 468 -4.96 1.37 7.03
N SER A 469 -4.45 1.43 8.26
CA SER A 469 -4.40 2.68 9.05
C SER A 469 -2.98 3.16 9.37
N GLY A 470 -1.97 2.29 9.17
CA GLY A 470 -0.56 2.64 9.29
C GLY A 470 -0.15 3.78 8.35
N ASP A 471 0.88 4.52 8.75
CA ASP A 471 1.53 5.52 7.89
C ASP A 471 2.60 4.83 7.05
N ASN A 472 2.26 4.50 5.81
CA ASN A 472 3.05 3.60 4.97
C ASN A 472 3.86 4.37 3.91
N GLY A 473 4.21 5.64 4.15
CA GLY A 473 4.90 6.50 3.16
C GLY A 473 6.20 5.92 2.57
N GLN A 474 6.82 4.94 3.23
CA GLN A 474 8.02 4.22 2.77
C GLN A 474 7.72 2.98 1.92
N PHE A 475 6.47 2.56 1.80
CA PHE A 475 6.06 1.49 0.90
C PHE A 475 5.92 2.05 -0.53
N THR A 476 6.57 1.38 -1.49
CA THR A 476 6.58 1.76 -2.91
C THR A 476 6.23 0.60 -3.82
N GLY A 477 5.79 -0.52 -3.23
CA GLY A 477 5.35 -1.72 -3.92
C GLY A 477 3.92 -1.63 -4.46
N THR A 478 3.29 -2.79 -4.64
CA THR A 478 1.94 -2.89 -5.20
C THR A 478 0.95 -3.49 -4.22
N HIS A 479 -0.21 -2.85 -4.06
CA HIS A 479 -1.39 -3.44 -3.44
C HIS A 479 -2.21 -4.17 -4.50
N ASN A 480 -2.32 -5.48 -4.40
CA ASN A 480 -3.12 -6.33 -5.27
C ASN A 480 -4.43 -6.71 -4.57
N LEU A 481 -5.53 -6.17 -5.05
CA LEU A 481 -6.88 -6.47 -4.57
C LEU A 481 -7.48 -7.60 -5.40
N ASN A 482 -7.66 -8.76 -4.78
CA ASN A 482 -8.04 -10.02 -5.45
C ASN A 482 -9.36 -10.56 -4.88
N GLY A 483 -10.03 -11.45 -5.62
CA GLY A 483 -11.27 -12.08 -5.15
C GLY A 483 -12.35 -11.07 -4.81
N SER A 484 -12.92 -11.14 -3.60
CA SER A 484 -13.85 -10.16 -3.03
C SER A 484 -13.17 -9.17 -2.07
N GLY A 485 -11.85 -9.13 -2.05
CA GLY A 485 -11.09 -8.34 -1.08
C GLY A 485 -11.31 -6.84 -1.24
N SER A 486 -11.34 -6.14 -0.11
CA SER A 486 -11.50 -4.69 -0.05
C SER A 486 -10.40 -4.07 0.78
N LEU A 487 -9.87 -2.94 0.33
CA LEU A 487 -8.87 -2.16 1.06
C LEU A 487 -9.43 -0.79 1.39
N THR A 488 -9.66 -0.53 2.68
CA THR A 488 -10.17 0.74 3.18
C THR A 488 -9.02 1.58 3.74
N VAL A 489 -8.93 2.84 3.30
CA VAL A 489 -7.95 3.82 3.79
C VAL A 489 -8.63 5.16 4.07
N SER A 490 -8.14 5.87 5.09
CA SER A 490 -8.56 7.24 5.43
C SER A 490 -7.45 8.28 5.23
N LYS A 491 -6.25 7.84 4.88
CA LYS A 491 -5.08 8.68 4.57
C LYS A 491 -4.40 8.15 3.31
N ALA A 492 -3.91 9.04 2.45
CA ALA A 492 -3.24 8.64 1.22
C ALA A 492 -1.93 7.89 1.53
N SER A 493 -1.23 8.29 2.59
CA SER A 493 0.02 7.65 3.01
C SER A 493 -0.16 6.21 3.48
N SER A 494 -1.38 5.79 3.83
CA SER A 494 -1.67 4.38 4.13
C SER A 494 -1.52 3.48 2.89
N LEU A 495 -1.68 4.01 1.67
CA LEU A 495 -1.43 3.24 0.44
C LEU A 495 0.05 3.20 0.06
N GLY A 496 0.89 4.08 0.60
CA GLY A 496 2.31 4.12 0.27
C GLY A 496 2.82 5.52 -0.05
N GLY A 497 4.08 5.59 -0.48
CA GLY A 497 4.68 6.76 -1.10
C GLY A 497 4.22 6.94 -2.56
N ASN A 498 4.75 7.96 -3.23
CA ASN A 498 4.31 8.36 -4.58
C ASN A 498 4.49 7.28 -5.67
N SER A 499 5.36 6.29 -5.46
CA SER A 499 5.58 5.20 -6.41
C SER A 499 4.73 3.96 -6.15
N ALA A 500 3.98 3.93 -5.04
CA ALA A 500 3.09 2.82 -4.73
C ALA A 500 1.96 2.70 -5.75
N LYS A 501 1.55 1.47 -6.02
CA LYS A 501 0.50 1.14 -7.00
C LYS A 501 -0.64 0.40 -6.33
N VAL A 502 -1.85 0.54 -6.89
CA VAL A 502 -3.01 -0.27 -6.53
C VAL A 502 -3.53 -0.96 -7.79
N ALA A 503 -3.58 -2.28 -7.76
CA ALA A 503 -4.11 -3.13 -8.82
C ALA A 503 -5.37 -3.86 -8.34
N ILE A 504 -6.51 -3.54 -8.94
CA ILE A 504 -7.80 -4.15 -8.63
C ILE A 504 -8.06 -5.29 -9.63
N ASN A 505 -7.59 -6.47 -9.28
CA ASN A 505 -7.49 -7.63 -10.18
C ASN A 505 -8.82 -8.40 -10.35
N SER A 506 -9.88 -7.98 -9.65
CA SER A 506 -11.19 -8.62 -9.65
C SER A 506 -12.30 -7.57 -9.69
N ASN A 507 -13.38 -7.85 -10.40
CA ASN A 507 -14.57 -7.00 -10.44
C ASN A 507 -15.40 -7.02 -9.15
N LYS A 508 -15.09 -7.94 -8.22
CA LYS A 508 -15.69 -7.98 -6.87
C LYS A 508 -14.84 -7.29 -5.82
N ALA A 509 -13.63 -6.87 -6.16
CA ALA A 509 -12.70 -6.22 -5.25
C ALA A 509 -12.88 -4.69 -5.30
N ALA A 510 -12.53 -4.02 -4.20
CA ALA A 510 -12.70 -2.58 -4.09
C ALA A 510 -11.56 -1.89 -3.33
N LEU A 511 -11.18 -0.71 -3.81
CA LEU A 511 -10.45 0.28 -3.02
C LEU A 511 -11.45 1.25 -2.42
N ILE A 512 -11.46 1.44 -1.10
CA ILE A 512 -12.38 2.34 -0.40
C ILE A 512 -11.58 3.50 0.21
N LEU A 513 -11.81 4.70 -0.31
CA LEU A 513 -11.31 5.97 0.20
C LEU A 513 -12.39 6.54 1.13
N ASN A 514 -12.23 6.35 2.44
CA ASN A 514 -13.24 6.67 3.45
C ASN A 514 -12.79 7.86 4.30
N ALA A 515 -13.53 8.97 4.25
CA ALA A 515 -13.16 10.25 4.86
C ALA A 515 -11.73 10.71 4.49
N LEU A 516 -11.25 10.32 3.32
CA LEU A 516 -9.93 10.66 2.81
C LEU A 516 -9.92 12.12 2.33
N THR A 517 -8.94 12.90 2.79
CA THR A 517 -8.70 14.25 2.26
C THR A 517 -7.28 14.36 1.70
N GLY A 518 -7.13 15.02 0.55
CA GLY A 518 -5.84 15.31 -0.07
C GLY A 518 -5.60 14.57 -1.38
N THR A 519 -4.34 14.56 -1.80
CA THR A 519 -3.92 14.04 -3.12
C THR A 519 -3.56 12.57 -3.08
N LEU A 520 -4.12 11.80 -4.01
CA LEU A 520 -3.72 10.42 -4.28
C LEU A 520 -2.74 10.39 -5.46
N ASN A 521 -1.49 10.02 -5.15
CA ASN A 521 -0.41 9.86 -6.14
C ASN A 521 -0.21 8.41 -6.60
N SER A 522 -0.90 7.45 -5.98
CA SER A 522 -0.78 6.05 -6.37
C SER A 522 -1.39 5.81 -7.74
N VAL A 523 -0.68 5.08 -8.60
CA VAL A 523 -1.21 4.64 -9.89
C VAL A 523 -2.21 3.53 -9.66
N LEU A 524 -3.42 3.72 -10.18
CA LEU A 524 -4.52 2.76 -10.14
C LEU A 524 -4.58 1.98 -11.46
N SER A 525 -4.83 0.68 -11.33
CA SER A 525 -5.17 -0.22 -12.43
C SER A 525 -6.29 -1.15 -11.99
N GLY A 526 -7.10 -1.61 -12.93
CA GLY A 526 -8.21 -2.48 -12.57
C GLY A 526 -8.92 -3.07 -13.77
N VAL A 527 -9.54 -4.23 -13.55
CA VAL A 527 -10.41 -4.87 -14.55
C VAL A 527 -11.72 -4.12 -14.70
N ALA A 528 -12.48 -4.40 -15.77
CA ALA A 528 -13.82 -3.85 -15.93
C ALA A 528 -14.69 -4.17 -14.70
N ASP A 529 -15.57 -3.24 -14.34
CA ASP A 529 -16.49 -3.32 -13.19
C ASP A 529 -15.82 -3.38 -11.79
N SER A 530 -14.49 -3.32 -11.70
CA SER A 530 -13.81 -3.10 -10.42
C SER A 530 -14.14 -1.71 -9.85
N GLN A 531 -14.10 -1.55 -8.53
CA GLN A 531 -14.61 -0.34 -7.87
C GLN A 531 -13.54 0.42 -7.08
N VAL A 532 -13.50 1.74 -7.26
CA VAL A 532 -12.88 2.69 -6.33
C VAL A 532 -14.02 3.48 -5.68
N GLN A 533 -14.27 3.26 -4.40
CA GLN A 533 -15.33 3.93 -3.67
C GLN A 533 -14.76 5.15 -2.95
N VAL A 534 -15.36 6.32 -3.15
CA VAL A 534 -14.99 7.56 -2.47
C VAL A 534 -16.16 7.99 -1.60
N THR A 535 -16.01 7.83 -0.29
CA THR A 535 -17.15 7.81 0.63
C THR A 535 -16.95 8.73 1.84
N ASN A 536 -18.05 9.04 2.53
CA ASN A 536 -18.05 9.69 3.84
C ASN A 536 -17.31 11.05 3.85
N LYS A 537 -17.78 11.99 3.01
CA LYS A 537 -17.21 13.35 2.87
C LYS A 537 -15.72 13.37 2.50
N SER A 538 -15.28 12.38 1.73
CA SER A 538 -13.91 12.41 1.18
C SER A 538 -13.75 13.59 0.22
N ALA A 539 -12.55 14.18 0.17
CA ALA A 539 -12.16 15.23 -0.76
C ALA A 539 -10.81 14.86 -1.37
N VAL A 540 -10.87 14.14 -2.50
CA VAL A 540 -9.72 13.44 -3.09
C VAL A 540 -9.29 14.11 -4.39
N THR A 541 -8.02 14.44 -4.53
CA THR A 541 -7.44 14.83 -5.82
C THR A 541 -6.70 13.63 -6.43
N LEU A 542 -7.11 13.15 -7.60
CA LEU A 542 -6.34 12.16 -8.36
C LEU A 542 -5.28 12.88 -9.21
N ASN A 543 -4.01 12.60 -8.95
CA ASN A 543 -2.90 13.24 -9.65
C ASN A 543 -2.14 12.27 -10.59
N ALA A 544 -2.16 10.98 -10.28
CA ALA A 544 -1.53 9.97 -11.11
C ALA A 544 -2.28 9.73 -12.43
N SER A 545 -1.56 9.29 -13.47
CA SER A 545 -2.17 8.78 -14.70
C SER A 545 -2.65 7.34 -14.48
N ASN A 546 -3.95 7.13 -14.52
CA ASN A 546 -4.65 5.88 -14.25
C ASN A 546 -5.21 5.23 -15.53
N THR A 547 -4.48 5.35 -16.65
CA THR A 547 -4.92 4.84 -17.98
C THR A 547 -5.31 3.37 -18.01
N ASN A 548 -4.80 2.57 -17.08
CA ASN A 548 -5.08 1.13 -16.95
C ASN A 548 -6.21 0.82 -15.96
N PHE A 549 -6.88 1.83 -15.40
CA PHE A 549 -8.09 1.64 -14.62
C PHE A 549 -9.31 1.60 -15.55
N LEU A 550 -9.98 0.46 -15.56
CA LEU A 550 -11.14 0.19 -16.44
C LEU A 550 -12.47 0.10 -15.66
N GLY A 551 -12.42 0.37 -14.35
CA GLY A 551 -13.53 0.20 -13.43
C GLY A 551 -14.41 1.44 -13.25
N GLN A 552 -15.11 1.49 -12.14
CA GLN A 552 -15.95 2.61 -11.73
C GLN A 552 -15.37 3.33 -10.50
N TYR A 553 -15.38 4.66 -10.54
CA TYR A 553 -15.28 5.50 -9.35
C TYR A 553 -16.68 5.76 -8.80
N ALA A 554 -17.01 5.16 -7.66
CA ALA A 554 -18.29 5.34 -6.99
C ALA A 554 -18.15 6.40 -5.88
N ILE A 555 -18.60 7.62 -6.16
CA ILE A 555 -18.52 8.76 -5.24
C ILE A 555 -19.86 8.86 -4.48
N SER A 556 -19.80 8.88 -3.15
CA SER A 556 -20.99 8.88 -2.29
C SER A 556 -20.77 9.59 -0.95
N GLY A 557 -21.87 9.87 -0.25
CA GLY A 557 -21.82 10.40 1.11
C GLY A 557 -21.35 11.85 1.19
N GLY A 558 -21.63 12.66 0.16
CA GLY A 558 -21.22 14.07 0.07
C GLY A 558 -19.72 14.20 -0.20
N SER A 559 -19.16 13.28 -0.99
CA SER A 559 -17.73 13.27 -1.29
C SER A 559 -17.43 13.98 -2.61
N SER A 560 -16.20 14.44 -2.77
CA SER A 560 -15.70 15.08 -3.98
C SER A 560 -14.44 14.38 -4.48
N MET A 561 -14.33 14.30 -5.81
CA MET A 561 -13.14 13.85 -6.50
C MET A 561 -12.72 14.91 -7.52
N GLN A 562 -11.46 15.31 -7.49
CA GLN A 562 -10.88 16.28 -8.41
C GLN A 562 -9.88 15.62 -9.35
N ILE A 563 -9.91 16.01 -10.62
CA ILE A 563 -8.94 15.63 -11.66
C ILE A 563 -8.45 16.87 -12.41
N GLY A 564 -7.20 16.83 -12.89
CA GLY A 564 -6.64 17.84 -13.79
C GLY A 564 -6.39 17.35 -15.21
N ASP A 565 -6.41 16.03 -15.41
CA ASP A 565 -6.26 15.35 -16.70
C ASP A 565 -7.29 14.20 -16.78
N ALA A 566 -7.87 13.96 -17.95
CA ALA A 566 -8.78 12.83 -18.15
C ALA A 566 -8.08 11.47 -17.91
N ALA A 567 -6.76 11.40 -18.12
CA ALA A 567 -5.94 10.25 -17.77
C ALA A 567 -5.96 9.95 -16.25
N ASN A 568 -6.29 10.92 -15.39
CA ASN A 568 -6.43 10.67 -13.95
C ASN A 568 -7.61 9.74 -13.62
N LEU A 569 -8.65 9.68 -14.44
CA LEU A 569 -9.71 8.67 -14.29
C LEU A 569 -9.29 7.35 -14.94
N GLY A 570 -8.71 7.42 -16.12
CA GLY A 570 -8.43 6.26 -16.98
C GLY A 570 -9.38 6.23 -18.17
N SER A 571 -8.89 5.81 -19.35
CA SER A 571 -9.57 6.07 -20.63
C SER A 571 -10.94 5.39 -20.80
N LYS A 572 -11.22 4.35 -20.00
CA LYS A 572 -12.47 3.58 -20.06
C LYS A 572 -13.20 3.53 -18.72
N ALA A 573 -12.71 4.25 -17.72
CA ALA A 573 -13.34 4.28 -16.42
C ALA A 573 -14.69 5.02 -16.47
N SER A 574 -15.60 4.65 -15.58
CA SER A 574 -16.84 5.39 -15.35
C SER A 574 -16.82 6.07 -13.99
N VAL A 575 -17.66 7.09 -13.80
CA VAL A 575 -17.89 7.75 -12.53
C VAL A 575 -19.38 7.69 -12.21
N SER A 576 -19.71 7.32 -10.98
CA SER A 576 -21.07 7.31 -10.45
C SER A 576 -21.15 8.25 -9.24
N LEU A 577 -22.13 9.15 -9.26
CA LEU A 577 -22.37 10.15 -8.22
C LEU A 577 -23.66 9.80 -7.46
N ALA A 578 -23.55 9.23 -6.27
CA ALA A 578 -24.70 8.61 -5.59
C ALA A 578 -25.79 9.61 -5.15
N THR A 579 -25.39 10.82 -4.75
CA THR A 579 -26.25 11.85 -4.15
C THR A 579 -25.99 13.22 -4.76
N ALA A 580 -26.93 14.15 -4.59
CA ALA A 580 -26.80 15.52 -5.09
C ALA A 580 -25.64 16.33 -4.49
N ALA A 581 -25.05 15.86 -3.38
CA ALA A 581 -23.89 16.48 -2.74
C ALA A 581 -22.55 15.92 -3.24
N ASP A 582 -22.56 14.89 -4.09
CA ASP A 582 -21.35 14.27 -4.62
C ASP A 582 -20.84 15.02 -5.86
N ILE A 583 -19.53 15.23 -5.94
CA ILE A 583 -18.91 16.10 -6.95
C ILE A 583 -17.79 15.38 -7.70
N LEU A 584 -17.81 15.46 -9.04
CA LEU A 584 -16.63 15.28 -9.88
C LEU A 584 -16.16 16.67 -10.34
N ALA A 585 -15.00 17.11 -9.88
CA ALA A 585 -14.40 18.39 -10.23
C ALA A 585 -13.34 18.22 -11.33
N LEU A 586 -13.52 18.92 -12.45
CA LEU A 586 -12.54 19.08 -13.52
C LEU A 586 -11.79 20.38 -13.24
N ALA A 587 -10.63 20.30 -12.57
CA ALA A 587 -9.85 21.45 -12.15
C ALA A 587 -8.65 21.67 -13.06
N GLY A 588 -8.72 22.69 -13.92
CA GLY A 588 -7.69 22.96 -14.93
C GLY A 588 -7.62 21.92 -16.07
N LEU A 589 -8.65 21.09 -16.24
CA LEU A 589 -8.70 20.10 -17.32
C LEU A 589 -8.72 20.81 -18.67
N ASN A 590 -7.79 20.45 -19.56
CA ASN A 590 -7.75 20.97 -20.92
C ASN A 590 -7.80 19.80 -21.92
N GLY A 591 -8.97 19.51 -22.47
CA GLY A 591 -9.17 18.39 -23.39
C GLY A 591 -10.51 17.69 -23.22
N ALA A 592 -10.65 16.53 -23.86
CA ALA A 592 -11.90 15.78 -23.89
C ALA A 592 -12.12 14.96 -22.62
N LEU A 593 -13.35 15.01 -22.09
CA LEU A 593 -13.83 14.05 -21.08
C LEU A 593 -14.63 12.94 -21.78
N ALA A 594 -13.95 11.83 -22.06
CA ALA A 594 -14.58 10.66 -22.70
C ALA A 594 -15.28 9.72 -21.70
N ASN A 595 -15.00 9.88 -20.41
CA ASN A 595 -15.54 9.03 -19.34
C ASN A 595 -17.05 9.19 -19.19
N THR A 596 -17.74 8.09 -18.92
CA THR A 596 -19.16 8.12 -18.57
C THR A 596 -19.34 8.61 -17.13
N VAL A 597 -20.20 9.59 -16.90
CA VAL A 597 -20.56 10.12 -15.58
C VAL A 597 -22.07 9.96 -15.38
N THR A 598 -22.48 9.24 -14.34
CA THR A 598 -23.89 8.98 -14.02
C THR A 598 -24.22 9.38 -12.59
N GLY A 599 -25.51 9.33 -12.25
CA GLY A 599 -25.99 9.58 -10.90
C GLY A 599 -26.63 10.95 -10.72
N LEU A 600 -26.71 11.43 -9.47
CA LEU A 600 -27.49 12.61 -9.06
C LEU A 600 -26.62 13.82 -8.68
N GLY A 601 -25.30 13.67 -8.68
CA GLY A 601 -24.37 14.70 -8.23
C GLY A 601 -24.06 15.77 -9.27
N GLN A 602 -22.92 16.43 -9.08
CA GLN A 602 -22.48 17.55 -9.93
C GLN A 602 -21.15 17.28 -10.63
N LEU A 603 -21.08 17.66 -11.90
CA LEU A 603 -19.84 17.87 -12.64
C LEU A 603 -19.47 19.36 -12.52
N VAL A 604 -18.34 19.66 -11.89
CA VAL A 604 -17.89 21.04 -11.63
C VAL A 604 -16.65 21.34 -12.46
N LEU A 605 -16.68 22.37 -13.29
CA LEU A 605 -15.51 22.89 -13.97
C LEU A 605 -14.98 24.09 -13.18
N ASN A 606 -13.72 24.05 -12.77
CA ASN A 606 -13.08 25.17 -12.07
C ASN A 606 -11.61 25.31 -12.45
N SER A 607 -10.95 26.34 -11.90
CA SER A 607 -9.52 26.57 -12.05
C SER A 607 -9.08 26.70 -13.52
N GLY A 608 -9.87 27.38 -14.34
CA GLY A 608 -9.56 27.65 -15.75
C GLY A 608 -9.73 26.45 -16.68
N SER A 609 -10.59 25.49 -16.33
CA SER A 609 -10.86 24.30 -17.15
C SER A 609 -11.37 24.64 -18.54
N LYS A 610 -10.92 23.90 -19.56
CA LYS A 610 -11.40 23.89 -20.94
C LYS A 610 -11.77 22.47 -21.35
N ALA A 611 -12.84 21.95 -20.76
CA ALA A 611 -13.26 20.57 -20.96
C ALA A 611 -14.13 20.45 -22.23
N THR A 612 -13.91 19.42 -23.04
CA THR A 612 -14.69 19.13 -24.23
C THR A 612 -15.55 17.89 -24.05
N LEU A 613 -16.83 17.97 -24.40
CA LEU A 613 -17.75 16.85 -24.52
C LEU A 613 -18.10 16.65 -26.00
N SER A 614 -17.81 15.46 -26.52
CA SER A 614 -18.11 15.07 -27.91
C SER A 614 -19.17 13.97 -28.02
N GLY A 615 -19.82 13.63 -26.91
CA GLY A 615 -20.84 12.58 -26.82
C GLY A 615 -21.65 12.70 -25.53
N ASN A 616 -22.76 11.96 -25.45
CA ASN A 616 -23.68 11.94 -24.31
C ASN A 616 -23.11 11.07 -23.17
N ASN A 617 -21.89 11.37 -22.75
CA ASN A 617 -21.19 10.60 -21.73
C ASN A 617 -21.63 11.02 -20.31
N ILE A 618 -22.34 12.14 -20.17
CA ILE A 618 -22.87 12.62 -18.90
C ILE A 618 -24.37 12.34 -18.89
N ALA A 619 -24.88 11.69 -17.84
CA ALA A 619 -26.32 11.46 -17.69
C ALA A 619 -27.07 12.77 -17.37
N ASP A 620 -28.27 12.95 -17.92
CA ASP A 620 -29.13 14.13 -17.72
C ASP A 620 -29.46 14.44 -16.24
N THR A 621 -29.31 13.45 -15.36
CA THR A 621 -29.51 13.57 -13.92
C THR A 621 -28.33 14.22 -13.19
N VAL A 622 -27.17 14.33 -13.84
CA VAL A 622 -25.98 14.99 -13.31
C VAL A 622 -26.07 16.49 -13.61
N GLY A 623 -25.95 17.31 -12.57
CA GLY A 623 -25.86 18.78 -12.71
C GLY A 623 -24.49 19.20 -13.22
N VAL A 624 -24.41 20.36 -13.88
CA VAL A 624 -23.17 20.93 -14.43
C VAL A 624 -23.00 22.35 -13.91
N ASP A 625 -21.85 22.60 -13.28
CA ASP A 625 -21.46 23.93 -12.81
C ASP A 625 -20.18 24.36 -13.52
N ILE A 626 -20.18 25.58 -14.10
CA ILE A 626 -19.04 26.13 -14.83
C ILE A 626 -18.57 27.40 -14.12
N ASP A 627 -17.44 27.34 -13.42
CA ASP A 627 -16.86 28.51 -12.77
C ASP A 627 -16.50 29.62 -13.78
N THR A 628 -16.47 30.85 -13.30
CA THR A 628 -16.30 32.09 -14.07
C THR A 628 -15.09 32.13 -15.00
N ASP A 629 -14.03 31.38 -14.71
CA ASP A 629 -12.80 31.30 -15.51
C ASP A 629 -12.74 30.08 -16.45
N SER A 630 -13.76 29.22 -16.41
CA SER A 630 -13.79 27.93 -17.08
C SER A 630 -14.70 27.93 -18.32
N ASN A 631 -14.43 27.00 -19.24
CA ASN A 631 -15.15 26.80 -20.49
C ASN A 631 -15.51 25.31 -20.67
N LEU A 632 -16.80 25.03 -20.82
CA LEU A 632 -17.31 23.75 -21.30
C LEU A 632 -17.57 23.84 -22.80
N ILE A 633 -16.91 22.99 -23.58
CA ILE A 633 -17.05 22.93 -25.04
C ILE A 633 -17.91 21.72 -25.41
N LEU A 634 -19.06 21.97 -26.04
CA LEU A 634 -19.92 20.95 -26.62
C LEU A 634 -19.61 20.82 -28.12
N SER A 635 -18.91 19.75 -28.50
CA SER A 635 -18.51 19.49 -29.88
C SER A 635 -19.42 18.45 -30.52
N SER A 636 -20.11 18.82 -31.58
CA SER A 636 -21.05 17.98 -32.35
C SER A 636 -22.25 17.46 -31.56
N LEU A 637 -22.57 18.07 -30.42
CA LEU A 637 -23.76 17.76 -29.62
C LEU A 637 -24.94 18.63 -30.08
N THR A 638 -26.12 18.03 -30.22
CA THR A 638 -27.36 18.71 -30.65
C THR A 638 -28.31 19.02 -29.50
N ALA A 639 -27.99 18.58 -28.29
CA ALA A 639 -28.78 18.90 -27.10
C ALA A 639 -27.92 18.94 -25.84
N PHE A 640 -28.40 19.65 -24.84
CA PHE A 640 -27.84 19.68 -23.49
C PHE A 640 -28.96 19.73 -22.46
N ASN A 641 -29.12 18.70 -21.64
CA ASN A 641 -30.25 18.54 -20.72
C ASN A 641 -29.80 18.27 -19.27
N HIS A 642 -29.00 19.20 -18.73
CA HIS A 642 -28.45 19.11 -17.38
C HIS A 642 -28.77 20.39 -16.62
N ALA A 643 -29.10 20.30 -15.34
CA ALA A 643 -29.19 21.47 -14.47
C ALA A 643 -27.89 22.27 -14.57
N LEU A 644 -27.96 23.48 -15.11
CA LEU A 644 -26.78 24.27 -15.47
C LEU A 644 -26.66 25.50 -14.56
N THR A 645 -25.51 25.63 -13.91
CA THR A 645 -25.16 26.77 -13.04
C THR A 645 -23.75 27.28 -13.32
N GLY A 646 -23.37 28.35 -12.63
CA GLY A 646 -22.06 28.98 -12.76
C GLY A 646 -22.06 30.20 -13.68
N GLY A 647 -20.86 30.74 -13.91
CA GLY A 647 -20.63 32.02 -14.59
C GLY A 647 -19.61 31.95 -15.72
N GLY A 648 -19.07 30.77 -16.05
CA GLY A 648 -18.08 30.59 -17.11
C GLY A 648 -18.66 30.64 -18.51
N ILE A 649 -18.00 29.96 -19.45
CA ILE A 649 -18.41 29.88 -20.86
C ILE A 649 -18.94 28.47 -21.18
N LEU A 650 -20.05 28.39 -21.88
CA LEU A 650 -20.55 27.19 -22.54
C LEU A 650 -20.40 27.41 -24.05
N SER A 651 -19.31 26.90 -24.64
CA SER A 651 -19.07 26.96 -26.08
C SER A 651 -19.78 25.81 -26.78
N ILE A 652 -20.53 26.09 -27.84
CA ILE A 652 -21.37 25.12 -28.56
C ILE A 652 -21.02 25.15 -30.04
N ASP A 653 -20.64 24.00 -30.58
CA ASP A 653 -20.53 23.75 -32.01
C ASP A 653 -21.32 22.49 -32.37
N ALA A 654 -22.53 22.64 -32.91
CA ALA A 654 -23.40 21.53 -33.29
C ALA A 654 -23.16 21.04 -34.73
N GLY A 655 -22.10 21.47 -35.42
CA GLY A 655 -21.79 21.04 -36.79
C GLY A 655 -22.87 21.44 -37.81
N ASN A 656 -23.40 22.66 -37.69
CA ASN A 656 -24.53 23.24 -38.42
C ASN A 656 -25.89 22.58 -38.18
N GLN A 657 -26.02 21.76 -37.13
CA GLN A 657 -27.29 21.16 -36.73
C GLN A 657 -28.06 22.03 -35.73
N ALA A 658 -29.32 21.67 -35.47
CA ALA A 658 -30.11 22.30 -34.43
C ALA A 658 -29.58 21.90 -33.04
N PHE A 659 -29.36 22.91 -32.20
CA PHE A 659 -29.03 22.75 -30.78
C PHE A 659 -30.24 23.12 -29.91
N THR A 660 -30.49 22.36 -28.84
CA THR A 660 -31.52 22.68 -27.85
C THR A 660 -31.08 22.41 -26.42
N PHE A 661 -31.44 23.31 -25.52
CA PHE A 661 -31.48 23.06 -24.09
C PHE A 661 -32.71 22.21 -23.75
N GLY A 662 -32.51 21.20 -22.91
CA GLY A 662 -33.57 20.37 -22.37
C GLY A 662 -34.21 20.98 -21.13
N ALA A 663 -35.32 20.38 -20.66
CA ALA A 663 -36.13 20.89 -19.55
C ALA A 663 -35.36 20.95 -18.22
N ASN A 664 -34.34 20.11 -18.03
CA ASN A 664 -33.55 20.10 -16.79
C ASN A 664 -32.60 21.29 -16.68
N THR A 665 -32.30 21.99 -17.78
CA THR A 665 -31.33 23.09 -17.81
C THR A 665 -31.68 24.21 -16.82
N GLY A 666 -32.96 24.51 -16.67
CA GLY A 666 -33.45 25.56 -15.79
C GLY A 666 -32.98 26.95 -16.22
N SER A 667 -32.95 27.89 -15.28
CA SER A 667 -32.58 29.30 -15.51
C SER A 667 -31.41 29.78 -14.64
N GLY A 668 -30.70 28.85 -13.99
CA GLY A 668 -29.67 29.14 -12.99
C GLY A 668 -28.34 29.64 -13.53
N TYR A 669 -28.07 29.40 -14.81
CA TYR A 669 -26.81 29.78 -15.46
C TYR A 669 -26.71 31.29 -15.67
N LYS A 670 -25.55 31.86 -15.29
CA LYS A 670 -25.27 33.31 -15.37
C LYS A 670 -24.09 33.63 -16.31
N GLY A 671 -23.54 32.61 -16.95
CA GLY A 671 -22.36 32.71 -17.79
C GLY A 671 -22.68 33.15 -19.23
N THR A 672 -21.78 32.77 -20.14
CA THR A 672 -21.92 33.04 -21.57
C THR A 672 -22.16 31.75 -22.33
N VAL A 673 -23.26 31.66 -23.08
CA VAL A 673 -23.46 30.64 -24.10
C VAL A 673 -22.88 31.16 -25.40
N ASP A 674 -21.72 30.63 -25.80
CA ASP A 674 -21.04 30.98 -27.05
C ASP A 674 -21.41 29.98 -28.14
N LEU A 675 -22.27 30.41 -29.06
CA LEU A 675 -22.85 29.56 -30.09
C LEU A 675 -22.10 29.79 -31.41
N ALA A 676 -21.45 28.76 -31.94
CA ALA A 676 -20.82 28.75 -33.25
C ALA A 676 -21.37 27.60 -34.10
N ASN A 677 -21.35 27.72 -35.43
CA ASN A 677 -21.74 26.65 -36.37
C ASN A 677 -22.99 25.85 -35.93
N SER A 678 -24.05 26.53 -35.48
CA SER A 678 -25.21 25.88 -34.87
C SER A 678 -26.50 26.59 -35.26
N GLN A 679 -27.57 25.84 -35.45
CA GLN A 679 -28.92 26.39 -35.59
C GLN A 679 -29.57 26.44 -34.21
N PHE A 680 -30.19 27.56 -33.84
CA PHE A 680 -30.74 27.74 -32.50
C PHE A 680 -32.05 28.51 -32.54
N ALA A 681 -33.15 27.83 -32.18
CA ALA A 681 -34.44 28.49 -32.02
C ALA A 681 -34.51 29.13 -30.64
N LEU A 682 -34.56 30.46 -30.56
CA LEU A 682 -34.67 31.17 -29.28
C LEU A 682 -36.13 31.16 -28.83
N SER A 683 -36.52 30.10 -28.11
CA SER A 683 -37.86 29.89 -27.55
C SER A 683 -37.85 28.89 -26.39
N GLY A 684 -38.92 28.84 -25.59
CA GLY A 684 -39.14 27.80 -24.57
C GLY A 684 -37.96 27.58 -23.61
N ASN A 685 -37.43 26.35 -23.57
CA ASN A 685 -36.29 25.98 -22.73
C ASN A 685 -35.02 26.75 -23.09
N ASN A 686 -34.82 27.07 -24.38
CA ASN A 686 -33.67 27.83 -24.83
C ASN A 686 -33.67 29.25 -24.25
N THR A 687 -34.83 29.91 -24.27
CA THR A 687 -35.01 31.21 -23.61
C THR A 687 -34.87 31.08 -22.09
N THR A 688 -35.44 30.04 -21.49
CA THR A 688 -35.36 29.79 -20.04
C THR A 688 -33.91 29.67 -19.56
N ALA A 689 -33.08 28.88 -20.26
CA ALA A 689 -31.66 28.71 -19.97
C ALA A 689 -30.86 30.02 -20.07
N LEU A 690 -31.31 30.95 -20.92
CA LEU A 690 -30.66 32.22 -21.17
C LEU A 690 -31.19 33.38 -20.33
N THR A 691 -32.19 33.17 -19.47
CA THR A 691 -32.84 34.25 -18.68
C THR A 691 -31.83 35.12 -17.91
N GLN A 692 -30.75 34.52 -17.41
CA GLN A 692 -29.68 35.20 -16.67
C GLN A 692 -28.32 35.14 -17.37
N ALA A 693 -28.23 34.48 -18.53
CA ALA A 693 -26.99 34.25 -19.26
C ALA A 693 -26.89 35.16 -20.49
N SER A 694 -25.66 35.38 -20.95
CA SER A 694 -25.41 36.07 -22.22
C SER A 694 -25.34 35.08 -23.37
N LEU A 695 -26.07 35.33 -24.45
CA LEU A 695 -25.95 34.58 -25.70
C LEU A 695 -24.99 35.31 -26.65
N ALA A 696 -23.86 34.68 -27.00
CA ALA A 696 -22.99 35.14 -28.08
C ALA A 696 -23.30 34.39 -29.37
N VAL A 697 -23.71 35.13 -30.40
CA VAL A 697 -24.06 34.62 -31.72
C VAL A 697 -22.82 34.70 -32.61
N SER A 698 -21.92 33.74 -32.42
CA SER A 698 -20.63 33.68 -33.08
C SER A 698 -20.73 33.18 -34.53
N GLN A 699 -19.61 33.21 -35.26
CA GLN A 699 -19.55 32.81 -36.67
C GLN A 699 -20.19 31.44 -36.92
N GLY A 700 -20.99 31.35 -37.99
CA GLY A 700 -21.69 30.13 -38.38
C GLY A 700 -22.95 29.81 -37.57
N ALA A 701 -23.20 30.50 -36.46
CA ALA A 701 -24.47 30.36 -35.74
C ALA A 701 -25.62 31.02 -36.50
N LYS A 702 -26.78 30.37 -36.46
CA LYS A 702 -28.05 30.82 -37.03
C LYS A 702 -29.12 30.79 -35.95
N VAL A 703 -29.34 31.93 -35.31
CA VAL A 703 -30.35 32.10 -34.27
C VAL A 703 -31.65 32.53 -34.91
N ASN A 704 -32.71 31.76 -34.69
CA ASN A 704 -34.07 32.09 -35.12
C ASN A 704 -34.89 32.55 -33.91
N VAL A 705 -35.30 33.81 -33.89
CA VAL A 705 -36.15 34.37 -32.85
C VAL A 705 -37.60 34.11 -33.24
N THR A 706 -38.26 33.21 -32.50
CA THR A 706 -39.66 32.85 -32.73
C THR A 706 -40.60 33.89 -32.13
N ASP A 707 -41.90 33.76 -32.39
CA ASP A 707 -42.95 34.68 -31.98
C ASP A 707 -42.89 35.08 -30.48
N GLY A 708 -43.18 36.35 -30.22
CA GLY A 708 -43.19 36.93 -28.87
C GLY A 708 -41.85 37.49 -28.42
N ALA A 709 -41.85 38.09 -27.22
CA ALA A 709 -40.64 38.65 -26.61
C ALA A 709 -39.85 37.57 -25.85
N GLN A 710 -38.60 37.36 -26.24
CA GLN A 710 -37.67 36.42 -25.62
C GLN A 710 -36.76 37.17 -24.66
N ALA A 711 -36.92 36.95 -23.35
CA ALA A 711 -36.11 37.60 -22.32
C ALA A 711 -34.83 36.81 -22.02
N ILE A 712 -33.67 37.42 -22.21
CA ILE A 712 -32.35 36.83 -21.93
C ILE A 712 -31.44 37.84 -21.21
N GLY A 713 -30.44 37.35 -20.47
CA GLY A 713 -29.55 38.20 -19.68
C GLY A 713 -28.69 39.14 -20.53
N GLY A 714 -28.13 38.64 -21.62
CA GLY A 714 -27.31 39.42 -22.56
C GLY A 714 -27.40 38.91 -23.99
N LEU A 715 -27.18 39.79 -24.97
CA LEU A 715 -27.00 39.43 -26.38
C LEU A 715 -25.69 40.02 -26.91
N ALA A 716 -24.82 39.18 -27.46
CA ALA A 716 -23.64 39.58 -28.21
C ALA A 716 -23.76 39.12 -29.66
N LEU A 717 -23.76 40.08 -30.59
CA LEU A 717 -23.76 39.84 -32.03
C LEU A 717 -22.31 39.73 -32.50
N ASN A 718 -21.86 38.51 -32.83
CA ASN A 718 -20.43 38.19 -33.00
C ASN A 718 -20.12 37.43 -34.31
N GLY A 719 -20.73 37.86 -35.41
CA GLY A 719 -20.46 37.34 -36.76
C GLY A 719 -21.41 36.22 -37.23
N GLY A 720 -22.38 35.81 -36.40
CA GLY A 720 -23.45 34.90 -36.81
C GLY A 720 -24.67 35.62 -37.41
N THR A 721 -25.72 34.84 -37.72
CA THR A 721 -27.00 35.33 -38.24
C THR A 721 -28.07 35.26 -37.16
N THR A 722 -28.77 36.37 -36.93
CA THR A 722 -29.97 36.42 -36.09
C THR A 722 -31.18 36.81 -36.93
N THR A 723 -32.13 35.88 -37.07
CA THR A 723 -33.37 36.06 -37.84
C THR A 723 -34.52 36.38 -36.89
N PHE A 724 -35.15 37.53 -37.12
CA PHE A 724 -36.36 37.95 -36.43
C PHE A 724 -37.55 37.74 -37.37
N ASN A 725 -38.41 36.77 -37.03
CA ASN A 725 -39.70 36.61 -37.69
C ASN A 725 -40.69 37.62 -37.09
N ASP A 726 -41.59 37.15 -36.22
CA ASP A 726 -42.51 37.96 -35.42
C ASP A 726 -42.05 38.13 -33.96
N GLY A 727 -40.82 37.68 -33.67
CA GLY A 727 -40.22 37.72 -32.35
C GLY A 727 -39.39 38.97 -32.07
N SER A 728 -39.15 39.24 -30.80
CA SER A 728 -38.16 40.23 -30.33
C SER A 728 -37.35 39.69 -29.17
N ILE A 729 -36.17 40.26 -28.92
CA ILE A 729 -35.34 39.94 -27.76
C ILE A 729 -35.46 41.07 -26.75
N THR A 730 -35.61 40.76 -25.46
CA THR A 730 -35.46 41.73 -24.36
C THR A 730 -34.24 41.35 -23.55
N THR A 731 -33.32 42.28 -23.33
CA THR A 731 -32.07 41.99 -22.65
C THR A 731 -31.45 43.19 -21.94
N ASP A 732 -30.76 42.92 -20.83
CA ASP A 732 -30.09 43.95 -20.04
C ASP A 732 -28.83 44.47 -20.73
N ASN A 733 -28.17 43.63 -21.53
CA ASN A 733 -26.94 43.97 -22.23
C ASN A 733 -27.00 43.59 -23.71
N LEU A 734 -26.57 44.50 -24.57
CA LEU A 734 -26.45 44.29 -26.00
C LEU A 734 -25.06 44.75 -26.45
N SER A 735 -24.35 43.90 -27.17
CA SER A 735 -23.05 44.24 -27.74
C SER A 735 -22.91 43.75 -29.18
N VAL A 736 -22.10 44.46 -29.96
CA VAL A 736 -21.61 44.02 -31.27
C VAL A 736 -20.11 43.88 -31.13
N SER A 737 -19.59 42.72 -31.48
CA SER A 737 -18.18 42.39 -31.29
C SER A 737 -17.67 41.48 -32.41
N GLY A 738 -16.35 41.32 -32.49
CA GLY A 738 -15.71 40.41 -33.43
C GLY A 738 -15.26 41.06 -34.73
N ASP A 739 -14.42 40.32 -35.47
CA ASP A 739 -13.87 40.77 -36.76
C ASP A 739 -14.81 40.48 -37.93
N ALA A 740 -15.80 39.60 -37.73
CA ALA A 740 -16.76 39.20 -38.74
C ALA A 740 -18.08 39.96 -38.56
N THR A 741 -18.64 40.43 -39.67
CA THR A 741 -19.92 41.13 -39.73
C THR A 741 -21.08 40.21 -39.31
N SER A 742 -21.91 40.67 -38.38
CA SER A 742 -23.12 39.93 -37.99
C SER A 742 -24.27 40.21 -38.95
N ILE A 743 -25.12 39.21 -39.21
CA ILE A 743 -26.26 39.35 -40.10
C ILE A 743 -27.54 39.44 -39.26
N ILE A 744 -28.34 40.46 -39.53
CA ILE A 744 -29.69 40.64 -38.97
C ILE A 744 -30.68 40.36 -40.09
N GLN A 745 -31.52 39.34 -39.94
CA GLN A 745 -32.53 38.99 -40.92
C GLN A 745 -33.92 39.37 -40.41
N VAL A 746 -34.71 40.02 -41.27
CA VAL A 746 -36.12 40.34 -41.02
C VAL A 746 -36.95 40.01 -42.25
N GLN A 747 -38.25 39.83 -42.08
CA GLN A 747 -39.16 39.78 -43.23
C GLN A 747 -39.49 41.21 -43.69
N PRO A 748 -39.09 41.62 -44.91
CA PRO A 748 -39.44 42.96 -45.41
C PRO A 748 -40.95 43.08 -45.61
N GLY A 749 -41.49 44.27 -45.42
CA GLY A 749 -42.93 44.53 -45.50
C GLY A 749 -43.72 44.26 -44.22
N GLN A 750 -43.15 43.66 -43.18
CA GLN A 750 -43.85 43.34 -41.92
C GLN A 750 -44.53 44.56 -41.28
N THR A 751 -43.81 45.68 -41.12
CA THR A 751 -44.38 46.92 -40.55
C THR A 751 -45.23 47.72 -41.54
N GLN A 752 -45.11 47.42 -42.83
CA GLN A 752 -45.86 48.06 -43.92
C GLN A 752 -47.21 47.38 -44.14
N THR A 753 -47.30 46.07 -43.90
CA THR A 753 -48.51 45.27 -44.14
C THR A 753 -49.62 45.71 -43.19
N GLY A 754 -50.74 46.19 -43.75
CA GLY A 754 -51.88 46.71 -42.98
C GLY A 754 -51.72 48.16 -42.48
N SER A 755 -50.54 48.76 -42.59
CA SER A 755 -50.29 50.18 -42.30
C SER A 755 -50.72 51.05 -43.47
N ASN A 756 -51.33 52.20 -43.19
CA ASN A 756 -51.69 53.16 -44.24
C ASN A 756 -50.44 53.66 -44.97
N LEU A 757 -50.46 53.68 -46.32
CA LEU A 757 -49.31 54.05 -47.15
C LEU A 757 -48.81 55.49 -46.88
N LEU A 758 -49.69 56.39 -46.41
CA LEU A 758 -49.29 57.72 -45.98
C LEU A 758 -48.39 57.67 -44.74
N ASP A 759 -48.62 56.80 -43.77
CA ASP A 759 -47.76 56.70 -42.58
C ASP A 759 -46.40 56.10 -42.91
N GLN A 760 -46.33 55.24 -43.93
CA GLN A 760 -45.09 54.62 -44.38
C GLN A 760 -44.07 55.63 -44.96
N ASN A 761 -44.51 56.82 -45.37
CA ASN A 761 -43.61 57.87 -45.88
C ASN A 761 -42.87 58.65 -44.78
N VAL A 762 -43.38 58.62 -43.54
CA VAL A 762 -42.75 59.26 -42.38
C VAL A 762 -41.64 58.36 -41.85
N GLY A 763 -41.77 57.06 -42.10
CA GLY A 763 -40.86 56.01 -41.67
C GLY A 763 -41.50 55.18 -40.56
N SER A 764 -41.36 53.86 -40.64
CA SER A 764 -41.71 52.94 -39.57
C SER A 764 -40.45 52.51 -38.82
N ARG A 765 -40.63 52.16 -37.54
CA ARG A 765 -39.58 51.53 -36.73
C ARG A 765 -40.12 50.22 -36.14
N GLN A 766 -39.34 49.14 -36.24
CA GLN A 766 -39.61 47.87 -35.57
C GLN A 766 -38.50 47.61 -34.55
N GLN A 767 -38.84 47.49 -33.27
CA GLN A 767 -37.86 47.11 -32.25
C GLN A 767 -37.59 45.60 -32.34
N LEU A 768 -36.36 45.22 -32.71
CA LEU A 768 -35.95 43.82 -32.77
C LEU A 768 -35.37 43.35 -31.43
N VAL A 769 -34.50 44.18 -30.84
CA VAL A 769 -33.90 43.93 -29.53
C VAL A 769 -34.22 45.11 -28.63
N ASN A 770 -34.97 44.90 -27.55
CA ASN A 770 -35.23 45.88 -26.51
C ASN A 770 -34.15 45.80 -25.43
N SER A 771 -33.36 46.86 -25.29
CA SER A 771 -32.31 46.99 -24.29
C SER A 771 -32.10 48.46 -23.93
N THR A 772 -31.54 48.72 -22.74
CA THR A 772 -31.12 50.07 -22.36
C THR A 772 -29.82 50.51 -23.06
N VAL A 773 -29.07 49.57 -23.64
CA VAL A 773 -27.83 49.87 -24.38
C VAL A 773 -28.15 50.48 -25.74
N GLN A 774 -27.59 51.64 -26.03
CA GLN A 774 -27.69 52.29 -27.34
C GLN A 774 -26.48 51.95 -28.20
N LEU A 775 -26.71 51.25 -29.32
CA LEU A 775 -25.65 50.94 -30.29
C LEU A 775 -25.14 52.22 -30.98
N THR A 776 -23.82 52.29 -31.17
CA THR A 776 -23.14 53.38 -31.88
C THR A 776 -23.16 53.16 -33.39
N ASP A 777 -22.87 54.21 -34.17
CA ASP A 777 -22.76 54.08 -35.64
C ASP A 777 -21.71 53.03 -36.04
N LYS A 778 -20.61 52.94 -35.28
CA LYS A 778 -19.56 51.93 -35.49
C LYS A 778 -20.07 50.50 -35.24
N ASP A 779 -20.93 50.31 -34.24
CA ASP A 779 -21.54 49.00 -33.99
C ASP A 779 -22.49 48.62 -35.13
N LEU A 780 -23.27 49.58 -35.62
CA LEU A 780 -24.20 49.38 -36.74
C LEU A 780 -23.49 49.08 -38.06
N GLU A 781 -22.31 49.68 -38.30
CA GLU A 781 -21.45 49.37 -39.46
C GLU A 781 -20.96 47.91 -39.48
N GLN A 782 -20.95 47.22 -38.34
CA GLN A 782 -20.60 45.81 -38.22
C GLN A 782 -21.79 44.86 -38.38
N LEU A 783 -22.98 45.40 -38.70
CA LEU A 783 -24.20 44.65 -38.94
C LEU A 783 -24.64 44.78 -40.40
N VAL A 784 -25.17 43.70 -40.97
CA VAL A 784 -25.81 43.72 -42.28
C VAL A 784 -27.26 43.30 -42.13
N LEU A 785 -28.18 44.14 -42.63
CA LEU A 785 -29.60 43.83 -42.69
C LEU A 785 -29.91 43.04 -43.96
N GLN A 786 -30.57 41.90 -43.81
CA GLN A 786 -30.98 41.04 -44.92
C GLN A 786 -32.44 40.61 -44.78
N ASP A 787 -33.02 40.15 -45.89
CA ASP A 787 -34.26 39.39 -45.86
C ASP A 787 -34.00 37.92 -45.49
N SER A 788 -35.09 37.15 -45.36
CA SER A 788 -35.05 35.71 -45.07
C SER A 788 -34.38 34.86 -46.17
N LYS A 789 -34.14 35.42 -47.36
CA LYS A 789 -33.46 34.77 -48.49
C LYS A 789 -31.97 35.16 -48.59
N GLY A 790 -31.49 36.05 -47.72
CA GLY A 790 -30.13 36.55 -47.70
C GLY A 790 -29.88 37.74 -48.64
N GLN A 791 -30.93 38.35 -49.19
CA GLN A 791 -30.81 39.60 -49.95
C GLN A 791 -30.59 40.76 -48.98
N VAL A 792 -29.60 41.62 -49.26
CA VAL A 792 -29.36 42.83 -48.45
C VAL A 792 -30.55 43.78 -48.57
N LEU A 793 -31.08 44.22 -47.43
CA LEU A 793 -32.08 45.27 -47.34
C LEU A 793 -31.37 46.58 -47.01
N GLY A 794 -31.55 47.57 -47.88
CA GLY A 794 -30.90 48.87 -47.76
C GLY A 794 -31.71 49.95 -48.45
N ASP A 795 -31.02 50.97 -48.95
CA ASP A 795 -31.62 51.96 -49.84
C ASP A 795 -32.19 51.29 -51.09
N ASP A 796 -33.28 51.86 -51.62
CA ASP A 796 -33.95 51.42 -52.85
C ASP A 796 -34.54 49.99 -52.84
N THR A 797 -34.89 49.45 -51.67
CA THR A 797 -35.57 48.15 -51.56
C THR A 797 -37.00 48.25 -52.09
N GLU A 798 -37.38 47.41 -53.06
CA GLU A 798 -38.72 47.43 -53.68
C GLU A 798 -39.67 46.39 -53.08
N LEU A 799 -40.90 46.81 -52.77
CA LEU A 799 -42.00 45.96 -52.31
C LEU A 799 -43.27 46.25 -53.11
N ALA A 800 -44.06 45.22 -53.40
CA ALA A 800 -45.38 45.41 -53.98
C ALA A 800 -46.32 46.12 -52.98
N ILE A 801 -47.11 47.06 -53.47
CA ILE A 801 -48.20 47.70 -52.75
C ILE A 801 -49.49 47.01 -53.18
N ASP A 802 -50.00 46.15 -52.30
CA ASP A 802 -51.27 45.47 -52.50
C ASP A 802 -52.43 46.33 -51.99
N GLN A 803 -53.48 46.45 -52.81
CA GLN A 803 -54.76 47.00 -52.37
C GLN A 803 -55.90 46.07 -52.81
N GLY A 804 -56.37 45.26 -51.86
CA GLY A 804 -57.50 44.35 -52.09
C GLY A 804 -57.12 43.06 -52.82
N GLY A 805 -55.88 42.57 -52.63
CA GLY A 805 -55.36 41.36 -53.28
C GLY A 805 -54.81 41.60 -54.69
N ILE A 806 -54.58 42.87 -55.07
CA ILE A 806 -54.00 43.28 -56.34
C ILE A 806 -52.80 44.20 -56.08
N ASP A 807 -51.67 43.88 -56.71
CA ASP A 807 -50.47 44.72 -56.74
C ASP A 807 -50.72 45.97 -57.61
N VAL A 808 -51.17 47.06 -56.97
CA VAL A 808 -51.55 48.31 -57.66
C VAL A 808 -50.37 49.26 -57.89
N ALA A 809 -49.25 49.05 -57.17
CA ALA A 809 -48.02 49.82 -57.33
C ALA A 809 -46.81 49.06 -56.75
N THR A 810 -45.61 49.54 -57.03
CA THR A 810 -44.37 49.12 -56.36
C THR A 810 -43.86 50.27 -55.50
N GLY A 811 -43.68 50.06 -54.21
CA GLY A 811 -43.07 51.00 -53.29
C GLY A 811 -41.57 50.75 -53.16
N THR A 812 -40.77 51.81 -53.24
CA THR A 812 -39.34 51.80 -53.00
C THR A 812 -39.06 52.39 -51.62
N TYR A 813 -38.33 51.66 -50.78
CA TYR A 813 -38.06 51.97 -49.38
C TYR A 813 -36.57 52.03 -49.10
N ASN A 814 -36.20 52.93 -48.19
CA ASN A 814 -34.88 52.90 -47.58
C ASN A 814 -34.97 52.16 -46.25
N TYR A 815 -34.33 50.99 -46.20
CA TYR A 815 -34.18 50.19 -44.99
C TYR A 815 -32.85 50.49 -44.30
N GLY A 816 -32.85 50.45 -42.97
CA GLY A 816 -31.64 50.58 -42.17
C GLY A 816 -31.80 50.00 -40.77
N LEU A 817 -30.67 49.88 -40.08
CA LEU A 817 -30.63 49.55 -38.66
C LEU A 817 -30.47 50.84 -37.84
N SER A 818 -31.03 50.86 -36.63
CA SER A 818 -30.98 52.02 -35.74
C SER A 818 -30.84 51.59 -34.29
N GLY A 819 -29.87 52.16 -33.58
CA GLY A 819 -29.73 52.04 -32.12
C GLY A 819 -30.51 53.11 -31.34
N VAL A 820 -31.15 54.06 -32.02
CA VAL A 820 -31.87 55.17 -31.37
C VAL A 820 -33.05 54.64 -30.55
N GLY A 821 -33.19 55.13 -29.31
CA GLY A 821 -34.23 54.69 -28.38
C GLY A 821 -33.85 53.47 -27.52
N GLY A 822 -32.63 52.93 -27.69
CA GLY A 822 -32.15 51.75 -26.99
C GLY A 822 -32.32 50.47 -27.81
N GLY A 823 -31.36 49.55 -27.66
CA GLY A 823 -31.31 48.27 -28.33
C GLY A 823 -31.02 48.34 -29.83
N LEU A 824 -31.71 47.51 -30.61
CA LEU A 824 -31.61 47.43 -32.08
C LEU A 824 -33.01 47.45 -32.70
N SER A 825 -33.22 48.37 -33.64
CA SER A 825 -34.45 48.47 -34.44
C SER A 825 -34.15 48.43 -35.93
N THR A 826 -35.10 47.94 -36.73
CA THR A 826 -35.15 48.27 -38.16
C THR A 826 -35.93 49.55 -38.37
N VAL A 827 -35.51 50.34 -39.36
CA VAL A 827 -36.24 51.50 -39.83
C VAL A 827 -36.49 51.35 -41.32
N ALA A 828 -37.67 51.74 -41.78
CA ALA A 828 -38.04 51.65 -43.19
C ALA A 828 -38.85 52.89 -43.57
N ARG A 829 -38.44 53.60 -44.61
CA ARG A 829 -39.15 54.79 -45.09
C ARG A 829 -39.44 54.69 -46.57
N LEU A 830 -40.70 54.85 -46.94
CA LEU A 830 -41.12 54.93 -48.34
C LEU A 830 -40.58 56.22 -48.97
N ILE A 831 -39.86 56.08 -50.07
CA ILE A 831 -39.27 57.22 -50.80
C ILE A 831 -39.85 57.40 -52.20
N LYS A 832 -40.38 56.33 -52.80
CA LYS A 832 -40.96 56.36 -54.15
C LYS A 832 -42.05 55.30 -54.29
N VAL A 833 -43.04 55.58 -55.13
CA VAL A 833 -44.13 54.69 -55.52
C VAL A 833 -44.23 54.70 -57.05
N ALA A 834 -44.17 53.54 -57.67
CA ALA A 834 -44.37 53.34 -59.10
C ALA A 834 -45.73 52.69 -59.35
N LEU A 835 -46.67 53.44 -59.93
CA LEU A 835 -48.03 53.00 -60.21
C LEU A 835 -48.05 51.93 -61.30
N ALA A 836 -48.70 50.80 -61.03
CA ALA A 836 -48.81 49.70 -61.99
C ALA A 836 -49.78 50.07 -63.12
N ALA A 837 -49.41 49.73 -64.37
CA ALA A 837 -50.26 49.98 -65.53
C ALA A 837 -51.66 49.36 -65.34
N ASP A 838 -52.69 50.05 -65.83
CA ASP A 838 -54.11 49.64 -65.77
C ASP A 838 -54.72 49.46 -64.37
N HIS A 839 -53.98 49.78 -63.30
CA HIS A 839 -54.45 49.72 -61.92
C HIS A 839 -54.67 51.13 -61.34
N ILE A 840 -55.36 51.19 -60.21
CA ILE A 840 -55.59 52.43 -59.46
C ILE A 840 -54.99 52.25 -58.06
N LEU A 841 -53.97 53.06 -57.72
CA LEU A 841 -53.54 53.20 -56.34
C LEU A 841 -54.45 54.21 -55.63
N THR A 842 -54.98 53.85 -54.47
CA THR A 842 -55.73 54.77 -53.62
C THR A 842 -54.88 55.25 -52.45
N LEU A 843 -54.69 56.56 -52.31
CA LEU A 843 -54.18 57.18 -51.08
C LEU A 843 -55.36 57.67 -50.25
N ASP A 844 -55.46 57.20 -49.01
CA ASP A 844 -56.55 57.55 -48.10
C ASP A 844 -56.00 58.14 -46.80
N THR A 845 -56.53 59.28 -46.35
CA THR A 845 -56.16 59.87 -45.05
C THR A 845 -56.89 59.22 -43.87
N LYS A 846 -57.88 58.37 -44.14
CA LYS A 846 -58.62 57.61 -43.13
C LYS A 846 -57.67 56.64 -42.42
N GLU A 847 -57.76 56.61 -41.08
CA GLU A 847 -56.86 55.85 -40.20
C GLU A 847 -55.37 56.18 -40.32
N SER A 848 -55.00 57.26 -41.04
CA SER A 848 -53.60 57.70 -41.13
C SER A 848 -53.27 58.83 -40.16
N SER A 849 -52.09 58.74 -39.52
CA SER A 849 -51.53 59.83 -38.73
C SER A 849 -50.82 60.89 -39.60
N ALA A 850 -50.33 60.49 -40.77
CA ALA A 850 -49.70 61.37 -41.75
C ALA A 850 -50.75 62.07 -42.65
N LYS A 851 -50.61 63.38 -42.83
CA LYS A 851 -51.46 64.18 -43.74
C LYS A 851 -50.70 64.77 -44.93
N THR A 852 -49.41 64.44 -45.05
CA THR A 852 -48.54 64.86 -46.14
C THR A 852 -47.89 63.65 -46.76
N PHE A 853 -47.89 63.57 -48.10
CA PHE A 853 -47.20 62.56 -48.88
C PHE A 853 -45.95 63.12 -49.55
N THR A 854 -44.79 62.62 -49.13
CA THR A 854 -43.47 63.11 -49.58
C THR A 854 -42.73 62.14 -50.49
N ALA A 855 -43.17 60.88 -50.58
CA ALA A 855 -42.59 59.93 -51.52
C ALA A 855 -42.91 60.33 -52.97
N GLN A 856 -41.97 60.08 -53.88
CA GLN A 856 -42.13 60.37 -55.30
C GLN A 856 -43.15 59.42 -55.93
N ILE A 857 -44.10 59.92 -56.72
CA ILE A 857 -45.09 59.09 -57.44
C ILE A 857 -44.74 59.05 -58.93
N THR A 858 -44.58 57.85 -59.47
CA THR A 858 -44.11 57.56 -60.84
C THR A 858 -44.98 56.49 -61.50
N GLY A 859 -44.72 56.13 -62.76
CA GLY A 859 -45.41 55.03 -63.47
C GLY A 859 -46.68 55.46 -64.22
N SER A 860 -47.34 54.51 -64.88
CA SER A 860 -48.45 54.80 -65.81
C SER A 860 -49.85 54.50 -65.25
N GLY A 861 -49.94 53.88 -64.07
CA GLY A 861 -51.20 53.62 -63.38
C GLY A 861 -51.92 54.87 -62.91
N ASN A 862 -53.19 54.71 -62.55
CA ASN A 862 -54.06 55.79 -62.09
C ASN A 862 -53.92 56.01 -60.57
N LEU A 863 -54.26 57.22 -60.10
CA LEU A 863 -54.20 57.61 -58.70
C LEU A 863 -55.58 58.06 -58.21
N ALA A 864 -56.11 57.42 -57.18
CA ALA A 864 -57.29 57.87 -56.45
C ALA A 864 -56.87 58.51 -55.12
N LEU A 865 -57.45 59.66 -54.79
CA LEU A 865 -57.12 60.43 -53.60
C LEU A 865 -58.37 60.62 -52.75
N ASN A 866 -58.33 60.09 -51.53
CA ASN A 866 -59.40 60.17 -50.55
C ASN A 866 -58.88 60.96 -49.35
N ALA A 867 -59.20 62.24 -49.25
CA ALA A 867 -58.85 63.02 -48.06
C ALA A 867 -59.91 62.89 -46.95
N SER A 868 -61.02 62.15 -47.18
CA SER A 868 -61.96 61.69 -46.16
C SER A 868 -62.53 62.78 -45.24
N GLY A 869 -62.68 64.01 -45.75
CA GLY A 869 -63.16 65.19 -45.01
C GLY A 869 -62.05 66.10 -44.44
N GLU A 870 -60.81 65.63 -44.46
CA GLU A 870 -59.59 66.34 -44.05
C GLU A 870 -58.82 66.91 -45.26
N THR A 871 -57.59 67.38 -45.02
CA THR A 871 -56.63 67.75 -46.07
C THR A 871 -55.57 66.67 -46.30
N LEU A 872 -55.28 66.33 -47.56
CA LEU A 872 -54.13 65.53 -47.98
C LEU A 872 -53.16 66.38 -48.78
N THR A 873 -51.92 66.56 -48.32
CA THR A 873 -50.91 67.32 -49.06
C THR A 873 -50.02 66.38 -49.87
N LEU A 874 -49.87 66.60 -51.18
CA LEU A 874 -48.86 65.91 -52.00
C LEU A 874 -47.65 66.84 -52.19
N ASN A 875 -46.51 66.46 -51.62
CA ASN A 875 -45.34 67.33 -51.49
C ASN A 875 -44.06 66.63 -51.99
N ASN A 876 -44.00 66.40 -53.29
CA ASN A 876 -42.79 65.97 -53.97
C ASN A 876 -42.77 66.55 -55.40
N ALA A 877 -41.80 67.42 -55.67
CA ALA A 877 -41.67 68.09 -56.98
C ALA A 877 -41.18 67.16 -58.10
N GLY A 878 -40.72 65.95 -57.75
CA GLY A 878 -40.26 64.93 -58.68
C GLY A 878 -41.35 63.97 -59.16
N ASN A 879 -42.61 64.15 -58.75
CA ASN A 879 -43.70 63.30 -59.24
C ASN A 879 -43.79 63.38 -60.78
N ASP A 880 -43.86 62.22 -61.45
CA ASP A 880 -43.83 62.12 -62.92
C ASP A 880 -44.81 61.09 -63.50
N TYR A 881 -45.69 60.52 -62.67
CA TYR A 881 -46.68 59.54 -63.13
C TYR A 881 -47.62 60.09 -64.21
N THR A 882 -48.05 59.23 -65.13
CA THR A 882 -48.79 59.63 -66.34
C THR A 882 -50.26 59.21 -66.35
N GLY A 883 -50.71 58.37 -65.42
CA GLY A 883 -52.11 57.94 -65.33
C GLY A 883 -53.06 59.06 -64.87
N GLY A 884 -54.35 58.76 -64.90
CA GLY A 884 -55.41 59.69 -64.48
C GLY A 884 -55.45 59.82 -62.96
N THR A 885 -55.82 61.00 -62.48
CA THR A 885 -56.01 61.30 -61.06
C THR A 885 -57.48 61.55 -60.76
N THR A 886 -58.02 60.90 -59.74
CA THR A 886 -59.38 61.15 -59.23
C THR A 886 -59.32 61.55 -57.76
N ILE A 887 -59.91 62.68 -57.41
CA ILE A 887 -60.13 63.07 -56.01
C ILE A 887 -61.57 62.73 -55.65
N ASN A 888 -61.73 61.74 -54.77
CA ASN A 888 -63.06 61.24 -54.43
C ASN A 888 -63.72 62.01 -53.28
N SER A 889 -62.94 62.50 -52.32
CA SER A 889 -63.45 63.18 -51.12
C SER A 889 -62.41 64.08 -50.44
N GLY A 890 -62.86 65.09 -49.69
CA GLY A 890 -62.01 66.02 -48.94
C GLY A 890 -61.13 66.91 -49.85
N THR A 891 -60.15 67.61 -49.29
CA THR A 891 -59.30 68.54 -50.05
C THR A 891 -57.88 68.00 -50.23
N VAL A 892 -57.42 67.84 -51.45
CA VAL A 892 -56.01 67.58 -51.76
C VAL A 892 -55.29 68.91 -51.98
N VAL A 893 -54.14 69.10 -51.34
CA VAL A 893 -53.32 70.31 -51.43
C VAL A 893 -52.02 70.00 -52.18
N ALA A 894 -51.64 70.83 -53.14
CA ALA A 894 -50.31 70.77 -53.75
C ALA A 894 -49.28 71.39 -52.80
N GLY A 895 -48.39 70.58 -52.24
CA GLY A 895 -47.25 71.03 -51.45
C GLY A 895 -46.09 71.54 -52.31
N SER A 896 -46.02 71.10 -53.57
CA SER A 896 -44.93 71.34 -54.52
C SER A 896 -45.46 71.59 -55.94
N ASN A 897 -44.64 72.17 -56.81
CA ASN A 897 -44.97 72.25 -58.23
C ASN A 897 -45.05 70.83 -58.83
N ASN A 898 -45.99 70.61 -59.74
CA ASN A 898 -46.27 69.30 -60.35
C ASN A 898 -46.60 68.20 -59.33
N ALA A 899 -47.29 68.54 -58.22
CA ALA A 899 -47.67 67.57 -57.19
C ALA A 899 -48.48 66.37 -57.73
N LEU A 900 -49.24 66.53 -58.81
CA LEU A 900 -49.98 65.45 -59.50
C LEU A 900 -49.24 64.89 -60.73
N GLY A 901 -47.91 65.08 -60.79
CA GLY A 901 -47.08 64.59 -61.88
C GLY A 901 -47.56 65.03 -63.26
N ALA A 902 -47.41 64.13 -64.24
CA ALA A 902 -47.80 64.31 -65.63
C ALA A 902 -49.20 63.73 -65.91
N THR A 903 -50.12 63.86 -64.94
CA THR A 903 -51.42 63.16 -64.97
C THR A 903 -52.19 63.41 -66.27
N SER A 904 -52.69 62.32 -66.87
CA SER A 904 -53.43 62.34 -68.13
C SER A 904 -54.86 62.87 -68.00
N GLY A 905 -55.34 63.13 -66.78
CA GLY A 905 -56.60 63.79 -66.51
C GLY A 905 -56.83 63.93 -65.02
N LEU A 906 -57.50 65.01 -64.59
CA LEU A 906 -57.87 65.20 -63.19
C LEU A 906 -59.39 65.23 -63.08
N THR A 907 -59.95 64.34 -62.27
CA THR A 907 -61.37 64.34 -61.93
C THR A 907 -61.54 64.68 -60.46
N THR A 908 -62.41 65.62 -60.12
CA THR A 908 -62.76 65.91 -58.72
C THR A 908 -64.26 65.71 -58.52
N LEU A 909 -64.66 64.81 -57.63
CA LEU A 909 -66.08 64.52 -57.37
C LEU A 909 -66.75 65.59 -56.48
N ALA A 910 -68.07 65.59 -56.43
CA ALA A 910 -68.83 66.49 -55.56
C ALA A 910 -68.44 66.30 -54.08
N GLY A 911 -68.16 67.39 -53.37
CA GLY A 911 -67.66 67.35 -51.99
C GLY A 911 -66.15 67.11 -51.83
N SER A 912 -65.40 67.06 -52.94
CA SER A 912 -63.94 67.02 -52.94
C SER A 912 -63.32 68.32 -53.47
N GLY A 913 -62.01 68.49 -53.34
CA GLY A 913 -61.31 69.61 -53.96
C GLY A 913 -59.81 69.42 -54.18
N PHE A 914 -59.27 70.20 -55.11
CA PHE A 914 -57.84 70.33 -55.37
C PHE A 914 -57.39 71.77 -55.15
N ASN A 915 -56.56 72.01 -54.14
CA ASN A 915 -55.99 73.31 -53.83
C ASN A 915 -54.52 73.35 -54.24
N LEU A 916 -54.18 74.10 -55.29
CA LEU A 916 -52.81 74.26 -55.76
C LEU A 916 -51.95 75.07 -54.80
N ASN A 917 -52.54 75.81 -53.85
CA ASN A 917 -51.79 76.55 -52.82
C ASN A 917 -50.68 77.45 -53.40
N GLY A 918 -50.93 78.11 -54.54
CA GLY A 918 -49.96 78.96 -55.23
C GLY A 918 -48.85 78.20 -55.98
N LYS A 919 -49.01 76.90 -56.23
CA LYS A 919 -48.10 76.07 -57.02
C LYS A 919 -48.55 75.94 -58.47
N ASN A 920 -47.65 75.45 -59.32
CA ASN A 920 -47.94 75.16 -60.73
C ASN A 920 -48.26 73.68 -60.93
N GLN A 921 -49.31 73.38 -61.70
CA GLN A 921 -49.69 72.03 -62.09
C GLN A 921 -50.13 72.00 -63.56
N THR A 922 -49.61 71.04 -64.32
CA THR A 922 -50.09 70.74 -65.67
C THR A 922 -50.86 69.41 -65.65
N ILE A 923 -52.02 69.38 -66.28
CA ILE A 923 -52.83 68.19 -66.55
C ILE A 923 -52.74 67.97 -68.06
N ASN A 924 -52.19 66.82 -68.46
CA ASN A 924 -51.93 66.53 -69.88
C ASN A 924 -53.22 66.20 -70.66
N GLY A 925 -54.33 65.96 -69.98
CA GLY A 925 -55.65 65.81 -70.57
C GLY A 925 -56.71 66.72 -69.94
N ALA A 926 -57.93 66.18 -69.79
CA ALA A 926 -59.08 66.96 -69.32
C ALA A 926 -59.08 67.13 -67.79
N LEU A 927 -59.47 68.32 -67.33
CA LEU A 927 -59.91 68.57 -65.96
C LEU A 927 -61.44 68.43 -65.90
N THR A 928 -61.95 67.44 -65.17
CA THR A 928 -63.38 67.24 -64.91
C THR A 928 -63.69 67.59 -63.45
N ASN A 929 -64.23 68.77 -63.21
CA ASN A 929 -64.46 69.31 -61.87
C ASN A 929 -65.95 69.31 -61.50
N ALA A 930 -66.37 68.43 -60.59
CA ALA A 930 -67.65 68.51 -59.86
C ALA A 930 -67.50 68.99 -58.41
N GLY A 931 -66.26 69.28 -57.97
CA GLY A 931 -65.88 69.65 -56.60
C GLY A 931 -65.41 71.11 -56.52
N THR A 932 -64.31 71.37 -55.81
CA THR A 932 -63.68 72.70 -55.72
C THR A 932 -62.22 72.67 -56.16
N VAL A 933 -61.84 73.42 -57.19
CA VAL A 933 -60.43 73.62 -57.57
C VAL A 933 -59.99 75.03 -57.17
N THR A 934 -58.91 75.17 -56.42
CA THR A 934 -58.37 76.47 -55.96
C THR A 934 -56.95 76.65 -56.47
N VAL A 935 -56.64 77.72 -57.21
CA VAL A 935 -55.29 77.92 -57.78
C VAL A 935 -54.34 78.66 -56.82
N GLY A 936 -54.86 79.55 -55.96
CA GLY A 936 -54.05 80.35 -55.03
C GLY A 936 -53.22 81.45 -55.72
N GLU A 937 -52.68 82.41 -54.98
CA GLU A 937 -51.94 83.54 -55.57
C GLU A 937 -50.65 83.07 -56.28
N ASN A 938 -50.45 83.50 -57.53
CA ASN A 938 -49.31 83.14 -58.40
C ASN A 938 -49.18 81.65 -58.79
N GLY A 939 -50.18 80.83 -58.52
CA GLY A 939 -50.24 79.45 -59.04
C GLY A 939 -50.64 79.43 -60.51
N THR A 940 -50.43 78.30 -61.19
CA THR A 940 -50.89 78.11 -62.57
C THR A 940 -51.41 76.69 -62.73
N LEU A 941 -52.67 76.54 -63.18
CA LEU A 941 -53.26 75.26 -63.56
C LEU A 941 -53.46 75.21 -65.08
N THR A 942 -52.76 74.32 -65.75
CA THR A 942 -52.88 74.12 -67.21
C THR A 942 -53.58 72.81 -67.49
N SER A 943 -54.65 72.79 -68.29
CA SER A 943 -55.29 71.57 -68.80
C SER A 943 -55.62 71.69 -70.29
N SER A 944 -55.75 70.57 -71.00
CA SER A 944 -56.10 70.60 -72.42
C SER A 944 -57.57 70.89 -72.69
N SER A 945 -58.43 70.56 -71.72
CA SER A 945 -59.84 70.97 -71.68
C SER A 945 -60.35 70.99 -70.23
N LEU A 946 -61.44 71.73 -69.98
CA LEU A 946 -62.09 71.85 -68.67
C LEU A 946 -63.58 71.53 -68.81
N ASN A 947 -64.05 70.53 -68.07
CA ASN A 947 -65.47 70.22 -67.88
C ASN A 947 -65.82 70.51 -66.41
N ASN A 948 -66.54 71.61 -66.16
CA ASN A 948 -66.79 72.11 -64.81
C ASN A 948 -68.29 72.14 -64.46
N SER A 949 -68.69 71.35 -63.47
CA SER A 949 -69.98 71.41 -62.77
C SER A 949 -69.85 71.82 -61.30
N GLY A 950 -68.62 72.03 -60.81
CA GLY A 950 -68.29 72.51 -59.46
C GLY A 950 -67.77 73.95 -59.42
N THR A 951 -66.97 74.26 -58.40
CA THR A 951 -66.38 75.59 -58.15
C THR A 951 -64.91 75.63 -58.57
N VAL A 952 -64.50 76.70 -59.27
CA VAL A 952 -63.08 77.04 -59.50
C VAL A 952 -62.81 78.38 -58.83
N ALA A 953 -62.01 78.37 -57.76
CA ALA A 953 -61.66 79.56 -56.98
C ALA A 953 -60.29 80.09 -57.40
N LEU A 954 -60.27 81.33 -57.90
CA LEU A 954 -59.06 82.02 -58.37
C LEU A 954 -58.70 83.14 -57.38
N ALA A 955 -57.42 83.24 -57.04
CA ALA A 955 -56.88 84.37 -56.29
C ALA A 955 -56.23 85.38 -57.25
N LYS A 956 -55.78 86.53 -56.74
CA LYS A 956 -55.18 87.57 -57.58
C LYS A 956 -53.84 87.08 -58.16
N GLY A 957 -53.73 87.08 -59.50
CA GLY A 957 -52.52 86.63 -60.22
C GLY A 957 -52.44 85.12 -60.49
N ALA A 958 -53.56 84.41 -60.35
CA ALA A 958 -53.74 82.98 -60.61
C ALA A 958 -54.27 82.69 -62.03
#